data_AF-A0A849U0N3-F1
#
_entry.id   AF-A0A849U0N3-F1
#
_cell.length_a   1.000
_cell.length_b   1.000
_cell.length_c   1.000
_cell.angle_alpha   90.00
_cell.angle_beta   90.00
_cell.angle_gamma   90.00
#
_symmetry.space_group_name_H-M   'P 1'
#
loop_
_entity.id
_entity.type
_entity.pdbx_description
1 polymer ?
#
loop_
_entity_poly.entity_id
_entity_poly.type
_entity_poly.pdbx_seq_one_letter_code
_entity_poly.pdbx_strand_id
1 'polypeptide(L)'
;MGLNSLLDVAKSALFTAQQALTVTGHNISNVNTPGFSRQEVILTEERPVDGSPGQVGTGVKIEQIRRAVDIFLNRELTNSQEGLGQFTVTSDELRRLESLFRDTSGQGLAGQLNEFFKALQDATTTPSQTTPRSVVIAKASTLASTFHQINADLTDTRRAIDVQIGVNISEINGLTRKIADFNTQIKSAEVSGQNANDLRDKRDLAVNELATRIEVSTLDRIDGTVSVFTARGLVLVDQETTRNLVGVESTDNQGLLDIGYDIGGNQPSIITDLIAGGRVRGLIDVRDGTIPSVQQGIDALAGSLLNEVNQVHRVGYGLDGSTGQDFFSGLSVTTKALSTNVGTGAISNGAVTAPSLLTFHDYEIRFSGGNNYAIVDASTGIGIKGNYTGTVIVPPTVDAPLNIVTGANDTLVVTVDGTTSGSITLNGAASPGRPYASGAALAAEIESKINADSTLAAAGQRVAVIFDSTTNRLVLQSNSAGGTSSVDVIGGTARASLGLSTGTSTSASGTYSDPQTFHIDGMAVTLSGAPAANDVLSLNSRENAARDLTVALADPSKLALSSTRAGVPGNNQNGLALVALQSKTLTGLNNTTLIDAYRKTATDLGVASQVASQRLDGEEVRHEQLQNFRAQVSGVSLDEELVNLLKYQRAFEAASRMIVAADEMMSTLISLKR
;
A
#
# COMPACT_ATOMS: atom_id res chain seq x y z
N MET A 1 -23.24 -58.69 -49.76
CA MET A 1 -22.77 -57.33 -50.12
C MET A 1 -23.31 -56.99 -51.50
N GLY A 2 -24.31 -56.12 -51.61
CA GLY A 2 -24.73 -55.58 -52.91
C GLY A 2 -23.75 -54.49 -53.36
N LEU A 3 -23.64 -54.25 -54.67
CA LEU A 3 -22.75 -53.23 -55.26
C LEU A 3 -22.94 -51.84 -54.62
N ASN A 4 -24.19 -51.50 -54.27
CA ASN A 4 -24.55 -50.25 -53.61
C ASN A 4 -23.91 -50.12 -52.21
N SER A 5 -23.81 -51.20 -51.45
CA SER A 5 -23.19 -51.18 -50.11
C SER A 5 -21.68 -50.97 -50.18
N LEU A 6 -21.02 -51.48 -51.23
CA LEU A 6 -19.60 -51.17 -51.49
C LEU A 6 -19.40 -49.70 -51.88
N LEU A 7 -20.30 -49.15 -52.70
CA LEU A 7 -20.29 -47.73 -53.06
C LEU A 7 -20.52 -46.81 -51.86
N ASP A 8 -21.45 -47.16 -50.98
CA ASP A 8 -21.74 -46.37 -49.76
C ASP A 8 -20.54 -46.38 -48.79
N VAL A 9 -19.90 -47.54 -48.59
CA VAL A 9 -18.66 -47.65 -47.80
C VAL A 9 -17.54 -46.83 -48.44
N ALA A 10 -17.34 -46.94 -49.75
CA ALA A 10 -16.29 -46.21 -50.45
C ALA A 10 -16.53 -44.68 -50.43
N LYS A 11 -17.79 -44.25 -50.56
CA LYS A 11 -18.19 -42.83 -50.46
C LYS A 11 -17.96 -42.27 -49.06
N SER A 12 -18.35 -43.01 -48.02
CA SER A 12 -18.15 -42.60 -46.62
C SER A 12 -16.65 -42.52 -46.26
N ALA A 13 -15.85 -43.48 -46.72
CA ALA A 13 -14.39 -43.48 -46.57
C ALA A 13 -13.72 -42.31 -47.33
N LEU A 14 -14.19 -42.00 -48.54
CA LEU A 14 -13.67 -40.87 -49.32
C LEU A 14 -13.97 -39.53 -48.66
N PHE A 15 -15.21 -39.34 -48.19
CA PHE A 15 -15.61 -38.11 -47.51
C PHE A 15 -14.86 -37.91 -46.19
N THR A 16 -14.74 -38.95 -45.37
CA THR A 16 -14.00 -38.89 -44.10
C THR A 16 -12.52 -38.64 -44.30
N ALA A 17 -11.88 -39.27 -45.29
CA ALA A 17 -10.49 -39.01 -45.64
C ALA A 17 -10.28 -37.57 -46.15
N GLN A 18 -11.19 -37.04 -46.97
CA GLN A 18 -11.12 -35.65 -47.45
C GLN A 18 -11.19 -34.66 -46.29
N GLN A 19 -12.14 -34.85 -45.36
CA GLN A 19 -12.25 -33.95 -44.22
C GLN A 19 -11.04 -34.05 -43.29
N ALA A 20 -10.52 -35.27 -43.07
CA ALA A 20 -9.31 -35.47 -42.28
C ALA A 20 -8.08 -34.79 -42.89
N LEU A 21 -7.95 -34.79 -44.23
CA LEU A 21 -6.92 -34.01 -44.93
C LEU A 21 -7.09 -32.50 -44.71
N THR A 22 -8.31 -31.99 -44.76
CA THR A 22 -8.59 -30.57 -44.48
C THR A 22 -8.21 -30.19 -43.05
N VAL A 23 -8.54 -31.02 -42.05
CA VAL A 23 -8.21 -30.75 -40.64
C VAL A 23 -6.70 -30.82 -40.40
N THR A 24 -6.01 -31.82 -40.94
CA THR A 24 -4.55 -31.89 -40.87
C THR A 24 -3.89 -30.69 -41.58
N GLY A 25 -4.40 -30.26 -42.74
CA GLY A 25 -3.93 -29.05 -43.41
C GLY A 25 -4.16 -27.78 -42.58
N HIS A 26 -5.30 -27.70 -41.88
CA HIS A 26 -5.61 -26.60 -40.96
C HIS A 26 -4.67 -26.59 -39.75
N ASN A 27 -4.38 -27.75 -39.15
CA ASN A 27 -3.41 -27.89 -38.06
C ASN A 27 -2.01 -27.44 -38.48
N ILE A 28 -1.51 -27.94 -39.62
CA ILE A 28 -0.19 -27.56 -40.15
C ILE A 28 -0.12 -26.04 -40.41
N SER A 29 -1.18 -25.46 -40.98
CA SER A 29 -1.21 -24.03 -41.29
C SER A 29 -1.21 -23.15 -40.04
N ASN A 30 -1.75 -23.65 -38.92
CA ASN A 30 -1.89 -22.92 -37.66
C ASN A 30 -0.88 -23.33 -36.59
N VAL A 31 0.14 -24.12 -36.92
CA VAL A 31 1.18 -24.58 -35.97
C VAL A 31 1.84 -23.42 -35.20
N ASN A 32 2.00 -22.26 -35.85
CA ASN A 32 2.61 -21.07 -35.27
C ASN A 32 1.59 -20.00 -34.84
N THR A 33 0.28 -20.31 -34.86
CA THR A 33 -0.76 -19.38 -34.44
C THR A 33 -0.89 -19.42 -32.91
N PRO A 34 -0.66 -18.31 -32.19
CA PRO A 34 -0.78 -18.29 -30.73
C PRO A 34 -2.18 -18.69 -30.27
N GLY A 35 -2.26 -19.54 -29.25
CA GLY A 35 -3.53 -19.98 -28.69
C GLY A 35 -4.22 -21.11 -29.46
N PHE A 36 -3.76 -21.48 -30.67
CA PHE A 36 -4.35 -22.56 -31.45
C PHE A 36 -4.21 -23.91 -30.76
N SER A 37 -5.28 -24.70 -30.78
CA SER A 37 -5.31 -26.06 -30.27
C SER A 37 -5.44 -27.06 -31.42
N ARG A 38 -4.60 -28.10 -31.45
CA ARG A 38 -4.70 -29.17 -32.45
C ARG A 38 -6.12 -29.72 -32.52
N GLN A 39 -6.63 -29.88 -33.74
CA GLN A 39 -7.97 -30.45 -33.97
C GLN A 39 -7.86 -31.92 -34.38
N GLU A 40 -8.76 -32.74 -33.85
CA GLU A 40 -8.86 -34.17 -34.11
C GLU A 40 -10.22 -34.51 -34.75
N VAL A 41 -10.19 -35.31 -35.81
CA VAL A 41 -11.39 -35.87 -36.43
C VAL A 41 -11.77 -37.16 -35.71
N ILE A 42 -12.91 -37.15 -35.04
CA ILE A 42 -13.46 -38.34 -34.37
C ILE A 42 -14.35 -39.09 -35.35
N LEU A 43 -13.96 -40.32 -35.63
CA LEU A 43 -14.68 -41.22 -36.51
C LEU A 43 -15.50 -42.20 -35.67
N THR A 44 -16.74 -42.45 -36.10
CA THR A 44 -17.61 -43.48 -35.53
C THR A 44 -18.11 -44.39 -36.63
N GLU A 45 -18.38 -45.64 -36.30
CA GLU A 45 -18.90 -46.62 -37.25
C GLU A 45 -20.33 -46.23 -37.67
N GLU A 46 -20.62 -46.33 -38.97
CA GLU A 46 -21.98 -46.17 -39.46
C GLU A 46 -22.82 -47.39 -39.04
N ARG A 47 -24.13 -47.22 -38.82
CA ARG A 47 -24.98 -48.31 -38.31
C ARG A 47 -24.89 -49.54 -39.23
N PRO A 48 -24.47 -50.71 -38.72
CA PRO A 48 -24.35 -51.90 -39.55
C PRO A 48 -25.73 -52.38 -39.99
N VAL A 49 -25.78 -53.03 -41.14
CA VAL A 49 -27.01 -53.69 -41.62
C VAL A 49 -26.99 -55.12 -41.11
N ASP A 50 -28.06 -55.53 -40.41
CA ASP A 50 -28.24 -56.90 -39.97
C ASP A 50 -28.47 -57.82 -41.18
N GLY A 51 -27.66 -58.88 -41.30
CA GLY A 51 -27.75 -59.88 -42.35
C GLY A 51 -27.37 -61.28 -41.86
N SER A 52 -27.47 -62.27 -42.74
CA SER A 52 -26.93 -63.63 -42.50
C SER A 52 -25.61 -63.75 -43.27
N PRO A 53 -24.48 -64.17 -42.65
CA PRO A 53 -24.34 -64.83 -41.35
C PRO A 53 -24.09 -63.88 -40.15
N GLY A 54 -24.21 -62.55 -40.33
CA GLY A 54 -24.02 -61.57 -39.26
C GLY A 54 -24.15 -60.12 -39.73
N GLN A 55 -23.79 -59.18 -38.87
CA GLN A 55 -23.80 -57.75 -39.16
C GLN A 55 -22.78 -57.39 -40.23
N VAL A 56 -23.20 -56.55 -41.19
CA VAL A 56 -22.36 -56.04 -42.26
C VAL A 56 -22.13 -54.55 -42.03
N GLY A 57 -20.86 -54.14 -41.89
CA GLY A 57 -20.49 -52.75 -41.70
C GLY A 57 -20.84 -51.88 -42.91
N THR A 58 -21.36 -50.68 -42.66
CA THR A 58 -21.79 -49.71 -43.69
C THR A 58 -20.80 -48.57 -43.90
N GLY A 59 -19.63 -48.64 -43.25
CA GLY A 59 -18.55 -47.67 -43.39
C GLY A 59 -18.35 -46.86 -42.11
N VAL A 60 -17.80 -45.66 -42.26
CA VAL A 60 -17.46 -44.76 -41.16
C VAL A 60 -18.00 -43.37 -41.43
N LYS A 61 -18.36 -42.65 -40.38
CA LYS A 61 -18.71 -41.24 -40.46
C LYS A 61 -17.94 -40.42 -39.45
N ILE A 62 -17.90 -39.12 -39.70
CA ILE A 62 -17.34 -38.16 -38.75
C ILE A 62 -18.41 -37.89 -37.71
N GLU A 63 -18.10 -38.21 -36.45
CA GLU A 63 -18.95 -37.85 -35.32
C GLU A 63 -18.79 -36.36 -35.02
N GLN A 64 -17.55 -35.89 -34.92
CA GLN A 64 -17.22 -34.50 -34.64
C GLN A 64 -15.76 -34.18 -34.95
N ILE A 65 -15.47 -32.89 -35.13
CA ILE A 65 -14.10 -32.35 -35.08
C ILE A 65 -13.97 -31.62 -33.75
N ARG A 66 -13.08 -32.08 -32.88
CA ARG A 66 -12.90 -31.48 -31.55
C ARG A 66 -11.47 -30.99 -31.36
N ARG A 67 -11.29 -30.04 -30.45
CA ARG A 67 -9.96 -29.60 -30.01
C ARG A 67 -9.35 -30.63 -29.05
N ALA A 68 -8.06 -30.91 -29.20
CA ALA A 68 -7.29 -31.68 -28.24
C ALA A 68 -6.85 -30.76 -27.09
N VAL A 69 -7.64 -30.66 -26.02
CA VAL A 69 -7.42 -29.74 -24.90
C VAL A 69 -7.62 -30.45 -23.57
N ASP A 70 -6.75 -30.17 -22.60
CA ASP A 70 -6.93 -30.53 -21.20
C ASP A 70 -7.46 -29.32 -20.41
N ILE A 71 -8.66 -29.47 -19.84
CA ILE A 71 -9.37 -28.40 -19.13
C ILE A 71 -8.67 -28.04 -17.81
N PHE A 72 -8.08 -29.02 -17.12
CA PHE A 72 -7.36 -28.77 -15.87
C PHE A 72 -6.07 -28.01 -16.13
N LEU A 73 -5.34 -28.40 -17.17
CA LEU A 73 -4.12 -27.73 -17.57
C LEU A 73 -4.37 -26.30 -18.03
N ASN A 74 -5.44 -26.06 -18.80
CA ASN A 74 -5.83 -24.71 -19.20
C ASN A 74 -6.15 -23.84 -17.99
N ARG A 75 -6.91 -24.35 -17.01
CA ARG A 75 -7.21 -23.62 -15.78
C ARG A 75 -5.92 -23.26 -15.01
N GLU A 76 -4.99 -24.20 -14.90
CA GLU A 76 -3.73 -23.95 -14.21
C GLU A 76 -2.83 -22.95 -14.96
N LEU A 77 -2.87 -22.98 -16.30
CA LEU A 77 -2.19 -21.99 -17.13
C LEU A 77 -2.78 -20.58 -16.94
N THR A 78 -4.11 -20.46 -16.90
CA THR A 78 -4.80 -19.20 -16.59
C THR A 78 -4.40 -18.68 -15.21
N ASN A 79 -4.42 -19.53 -14.18
CA ASN A 79 -3.98 -19.16 -12.82
C ASN A 79 -2.51 -18.68 -12.79
N SER A 80 -1.62 -19.36 -13.54
CA SER A 80 -0.21 -18.96 -13.64
C SER A 80 -0.04 -17.60 -14.32
N GLN A 81 -0.90 -17.24 -15.28
CA GLN A 81 -0.84 -15.91 -15.91
C GLN A 81 -1.24 -14.78 -14.96
N GLU A 82 -2.13 -15.03 -14.00
CA GLU A 82 -2.48 -14.06 -12.96
C GLU A 82 -1.27 -13.72 -12.10
N GLY A 83 -0.56 -14.76 -11.63
CA GLY A 83 0.67 -14.61 -10.84
C GLY A 83 1.78 -13.92 -11.63
N LEU A 84 1.97 -14.33 -12.89
CA LEU A 84 2.95 -13.72 -13.79
C LEU A 84 2.66 -12.22 -13.98
N GLY A 85 1.41 -11.87 -14.32
CA GLY A 85 1.00 -10.48 -14.47
C GLY A 85 1.23 -9.65 -13.21
N GLN A 86 0.87 -10.18 -12.04
CA GLN A 86 1.08 -9.51 -10.76
C GLN A 86 2.56 -9.26 -10.46
N PHE A 87 3.41 -10.30 -10.49
CA PHE A 87 4.80 -10.16 -10.08
C PHE A 87 5.68 -9.45 -11.10
N THR A 88 5.36 -9.51 -12.40
CA THR A 88 6.06 -8.70 -13.42
C THR A 88 5.92 -7.23 -13.09
N VAL A 89 4.69 -6.73 -12.91
CA VAL A 89 4.48 -5.30 -12.66
C VAL A 89 4.99 -4.87 -11.28
N THR A 90 4.85 -5.71 -10.26
CA THR A 90 5.42 -5.42 -8.94
C THR A 90 6.95 -5.34 -9.02
N SER A 91 7.63 -6.28 -9.68
CA SER A 91 9.09 -6.25 -9.85
C SER A 91 9.54 -5.00 -10.61
N ASP A 92 8.87 -4.65 -11.70
CA ASP A 92 9.22 -3.49 -12.53
C ASP A 92 9.08 -2.17 -11.75
N GLU A 93 7.95 -1.98 -11.05
CA GLU A 93 7.70 -0.76 -10.28
C GLU A 93 8.62 -0.68 -9.04
N LEU A 94 8.90 -1.79 -8.36
CA LEU A 94 9.85 -1.80 -7.23
C LEU A 94 11.28 -1.52 -7.67
N ARG A 95 11.74 -2.03 -8.82
CA ARG A 95 13.05 -1.68 -9.40
C ARG A 95 13.13 -0.20 -9.77
N ARG A 96 12.02 0.35 -10.29
CA ARG A 96 11.92 1.80 -10.57
C ARG A 96 12.04 2.61 -9.27
N LEU A 97 11.34 2.22 -8.21
CA LEU A 97 11.46 2.86 -6.89
C LEU A 97 12.87 2.72 -6.31
N GLU A 98 13.47 1.54 -6.39
CA GLU A 98 14.84 1.28 -5.90
C GLU A 98 15.86 2.19 -6.60
N SER A 99 15.66 2.47 -7.90
CA SER A 99 16.54 3.38 -8.64
C SER A 99 16.56 4.81 -8.07
N LEU A 100 15.49 5.26 -7.40
CA LEU A 100 15.44 6.55 -6.69
C LEU A 100 16.37 6.57 -5.47
N PHE A 101 16.69 5.40 -4.91
CA PHE A 101 17.52 5.23 -3.72
C PHE A 101 18.96 4.79 -4.03
N ARG A 102 19.23 4.28 -5.24
CA ARG A 102 20.58 3.87 -5.68
C ARG A 102 21.40 5.11 -6.07
N ASP A 103 21.96 5.80 -5.09
CA ASP A 103 22.91 6.89 -5.35
C ASP A 103 24.37 6.40 -5.30
N THR A 104 24.96 6.25 -6.48
CA THR A 104 26.35 5.79 -6.71
C THR A 104 27.42 6.86 -6.49
N SER A 105 27.10 8.07 -6.03
CA SER A 105 28.04 9.21 -6.02
C SER A 105 28.21 9.92 -4.68
N GLY A 106 27.56 9.44 -3.62
CA GLY A 106 27.59 10.10 -2.30
C GLY A 106 26.80 11.42 -2.26
N GLN A 107 26.00 11.71 -3.28
CA GLN A 107 25.13 12.89 -3.36
C GLN A 107 23.71 12.65 -2.83
N GLY A 108 23.39 11.40 -2.47
CA GLY A 108 22.06 11.01 -2.00
C GLY A 108 21.77 11.53 -0.60
N LEU A 109 20.59 11.23 -0.07
CA LEU A 109 20.13 11.79 1.20
C LEU A 109 21.12 11.58 2.36
N ALA A 110 21.72 10.39 2.47
CA ALA A 110 22.74 10.11 3.47
C ALA A 110 24.00 10.99 3.32
N GLY A 111 24.40 11.29 2.07
CA GLY A 111 25.49 12.20 1.77
C GLY A 111 25.17 13.64 2.16
N GLN A 112 23.97 14.12 1.83
CA GLN A 112 23.52 15.46 2.21
C GLN A 112 23.39 15.64 3.72
N LEU A 113 22.93 14.60 4.44
CA LEU A 113 22.93 14.58 5.90
C LEU A 113 24.35 14.73 6.46
N ASN A 114 25.31 13.97 5.92
CA ASN A 114 26.71 14.06 6.34
C ASN A 114 27.31 15.45 6.07
N GLU A 115 27.03 16.03 4.91
CA GLU A 115 27.50 17.37 4.55
C GLU A 115 26.89 18.47 5.43
N PHE A 116 25.63 18.34 5.84
CA PHE A 116 25.00 19.24 6.80
C PHE A 116 25.66 19.18 8.19
N PHE A 117 25.85 17.99 8.76
CA PHE A 117 26.49 17.84 10.07
C PHE A 117 27.98 18.22 10.04
N LYS A 118 28.67 17.96 8.93
CA LYS A 118 30.04 18.42 8.72
C LYS A 118 30.12 19.95 8.70
N ALA A 119 29.22 20.62 7.98
CA ALA A 119 29.17 22.09 7.99
C ALA A 119 28.90 22.64 9.40
N LEU A 120 28.03 21.98 10.19
CA LEU A 120 27.82 22.33 11.60
C LEU A 120 29.11 22.17 12.40
N GLN A 121 29.82 21.05 12.24
CA GLN A 121 31.09 20.80 12.89
C GLN A 121 32.13 21.87 12.53
N ASP A 122 32.27 22.21 11.25
CA ASP A 122 33.18 23.27 10.81
C ASP A 122 32.82 24.62 11.45
N ALA A 123 31.53 24.96 11.53
CA ALA A 123 31.07 26.17 12.21
C ALA A 123 31.35 26.18 13.72
N THR A 124 31.40 25.02 14.39
CA THR A 124 31.78 24.94 15.81
C THR A 124 33.26 25.22 16.07
N THR A 125 34.13 25.05 15.08
CA THR A 125 35.57 25.36 15.23
C THR A 125 35.83 26.86 15.27
N THR A 126 34.96 27.64 14.61
CA THR A 126 35.07 29.10 14.49
C THR A 126 33.70 29.76 14.72
N PRO A 127 33.10 29.60 15.91
CA PRO A 127 31.70 29.94 16.16
C PRO A 127 31.39 31.44 16.06
N SER A 128 32.40 32.30 16.10
CA SER A 128 32.28 33.76 15.96
C SER A 128 32.26 34.26 14.51
N GLN A 129 32.58 33.42 13.53
CA GLN A 129 32.64 33.82 12.12
C GLN A 129 31.30 33.59 11.42
N THR A 130 30.88 34.55 10.58
CA THR A 130 29.63 34.48 9.82
C THR A 130 29.72 33.53 8.62
N THR A 131 30.88 33.42 7.96
CA THR A 131 31.05 32.59 6.76
C THR A 131 30.73 31.10 6.99
N PRO A 132 31.27 30.40 8.01
CA PRO A 132 30.91 29.01 8.28
C PRO A 132 29.43 28.81 8.59
N ARG A 133 28.79 29.80 9.23
CA ARG A 133 27.35 29.78 9.56
C ARG A 133 26.49 29.89 8.30
N SER A 134 26.90 30.70 7.33
CA SER A 134 26.24 30.75 6.01
C SER A 134 26.33 29.41 5.27
N VAL A 135 27.46 28.70 5.41
CA VAL A 135 27.64 27.37 4.81
C VAL A 135 26.67 26.36 5.44
N VAL A 136 26.48 26.39 6.76
CA VAL A 136 25.48 25.53 7.45
C VAL A 136 24.08 25.74 6.89
N ILE A 137 23.64 27.00 6.77
CA ILE A 137 22.31 27.34 6.24
C ILE A 137 22.18 26.84 4.79
N ALA A 138 23.19 27.07 3.95
CA ALA A 138 23.18 26.61 2.56
C ALA A 138 23.08 25.07 2.45
N LYS A 139 23.86 24.33 3.27
CA LYS A 139 23.82 22.86 3.27
C LYS A 139 22.50 22.32 3.82
N ALA A 140 21.91 22.99 4.80
CA ALA A 140 20.56 22.66 5.28
C ALA A 140 19.51 22.87 4.18
N SER A 141 19.60 23.93 3.38
CA SER A 141 18.70 24.14 2.25
C SER A 141 18.86 23.07 1.17
N THR A 142 20.08 22.66 0.84
CA THR A 142 20.32 21.54 -0.10
C THR A 142 19.75 20.22 0.43
N LEU A 143 19.92 19.94 1.72
CA LEU A 143 19.33 18.77 2.37
C LEU A 143 17.79 18.81 2.28
N ALA A 144 17.17 19.94 2.60
CA ALA A 144 15.73 20.15 2.46
C ALA A 144 15.24 19.91 1.02
N SER A 145 15.93 20.47 0.01
CA SER A 145 15.59 20.22 -1.40
C SER A 145 15.68 18.75 -1.80
N THR A 146 16.61 17.99 -1.19
CA THR A 146 16.74 16.55 -1.44
C THR A 146 15.55 15.77 -0.88
N PHE A 147 15.06 16.13 0.32
CA PHE A 147 13.83 15.57 0.86
C PHE A 147 12.61 15.89 -0.03
N HIS A 148 12.48 17.15 -0.48
CA HIS A 148 11.41 17.56 -1.39
C HIS A 148 11.42 16.73 -2.68
N GLN A 149 12.59 16.53 -3.27
CA GLN A 149 12.73 15.78 -4.52
C GLN A 149 12.30 14.32 -4.35
N ILE A 150 12.78 13.63 -3.31
CA ILE A 150 12.38 12.24 -3.04
C ILE A 150 10.86 12.14 -2.85
N ASN A 151 10.27 13.06 -2.08
CA ASN A 151 8.83 13.05 -1.87
C ASN A 151 8.03 13.32 -3.17
N ALA A 152 8.51 14.23 -4.01
CA ALA A 152 7.92 14.51 -5.32
C ALA A 152 8.00 13.28 -6.24
N ASP A 153 9.17 12.63 -6.33
CA ASP A 153 9.37 11.44 -7.16
C ASP A 153 8.48 10.26 -6.73
N LEU A 154 8.29 10.06 -5.41
CA LEU A 154 7.38 9.06 -4.86
C LEU A 154 5.92 9.39 -5.21
N THR A 155 5.52 10.65 -5.07
CA THR A 155 4.16 11.13 -5.41
C THR A 155 3.86 10.97 -6.90
N ASP A 156 4.82 11.32 -7.76
CA ASP A 156 4.67 11.23 -9.21
C ASP A 156 4.64 9.77 -9.67
N THR A 157 5.46 8.90 -9.05
CA THR A 157 5.39 7.45 -9.29
C THR A 157 4.02 6.89 -8.90
N ARG A 158 3.49 7.32 -7.76
CA ARG A 158 2.15 6.92 -7.30
C ARG A 158 1.05 7.30 -8.27
N ARG A 159 1.09 8.54 -8.80
CA ARG A 159 0.16 9.01 -9.84
C ARG A 159 0.34 8.31 -11.17
N ALA A 160 1.58 7.98 -11.56
CA ALA A 160 1.84 7.22 -12.78
C ALA A 160 1.23 5.81 -12.70
N ILE A 161 1.36 5.13 -11.55
CA ILE A 161 0.72 3.83 -11.29
C ILE A 161 -0.81 3.96 -11.33
N ASP A 162 -1.38 5.03 -10.79
CA ASP A 162 -2.82 5.30 -10.83
C ASP A 162 -3.37 5.40 -12.26
N VAL A 163 -2.65 6.11 -13.14
CA VAL A 163 -2.96 6.16 -14.57
C VAL A 163 -2.90 4.75 -15.19
N GLN A 164 -1.91 3.94 -14.83
CA GLN A 164 -1.83 2.55 -15.31
C GLN A 164 -3.02 1.70 -14.82
N ILE A 165 -3.51 1.90 -13.59
CA ILE A 165 -4.71 1.21 -13.08
C ILE A 165 -5.92 1.57 -13.95
N GLY A 166 -6.14 2.85 -14.26
CA GLY A 166 -7.22 3.30 -15.14
C GLY A 166 -7.15 2.69 -16.55
N VAL A 167 -5.94 2.57 -17.13
CA VAL A 167 -5.71 1.89 -18.41
C VAL A 167 -6.04 0.40 -18.31
N ASN A 168 -5.60 -0.28 -17.26
CA ASN A 168 -5.89 -1.71 -17.06
C ASN A 168 -7.39 -1.97 -16.88
N ILE A 169 -8.13 -1.11 -16.17
CA ILE A 169 -9.59 -1.20 -16.07
C ILE A 169 -10.24 -1.13 -17.47
N SER A 170 -9.78 -0.20 -18.30
CA SER A 170 -10.28 -0.03 -19.66
C SER A 170 -9.99 -1.25 -20.55
N GLU A 171 -8.80 -1.83 -20.42
CA GLU A 171 -8.39 -3.04 -21.14
C GLU A 171 -9.17 -4.28 -20.66
N ILE A 172 -9.39 -4.43 -19.35
CA ILE A 172 -10.24 -5.48 -18.77
C ILE A 172 -11.66 -5.41 -19.37
N ASN A 173 -12.27 -4.22 -19.37
CA ASN A 173 -13.59 -4.01 -19.97
C ASN A 173 -13.60 -4.25 -21.49
N GLY A 174 -12.46 -4.08 -22.17
CA GLY A 174 -12.29 -4.43 -23.58
C GLY A 174 -12.28 -5.94 -23.80
N LEU A 175 -11.54 -6.68 -22.96
CA LEU A 175 -11.43 -8.14 -23.04
C LEU A 175 -12.74 -8.83 -22.67
N THR A 176 -13.45 -8.36 -21.64
CA THR A 176 -14.77 -8.92 -21.26
C THR A 176 -15.78 -8.81 -22.40
N ARG A 177 -15.80 -7.67 -23.12
CA ARG A 177 -16.63 -7.49 -24.33
C ARG A 177 -16.24 -8.41 -25.47
N LYS A 178 -14.94 -8.61 -25.72
CA LYS A 178 -14.47 -9.59 -26.73
C LYS A 178 -14.90 -11.01 -26.38
N ILE A 179 -14.81 -11.40 -25.10
CA ILE A 179 -15.23 -12.72 -24.62
C ILE A 179 -16.74 -12.91 -24.83
N ALA A 180 -17.55 -11.90 -24.50
CA ALA A 180 -19.00 -11.95 -24.72
C ALA A 180 -19.39 -12.03 -26.22
N ASP A 181 -18.68 -11.31 -27.09
CA ASP A 181 -18.84 -11.42 -28.54
C ASP A 181 -18.48 -12.83 -29.05
N PHE A 182 -17.36 -13.40 -28.58
CA PHE A 182 -17.02 -14.78 -28.90
C PHE A 182 -18.05 -15.78 -28.38
N ASN A 183 -18.60 -15.60 -27.17
CA ASN A 183 -19.69 -16.43 -26.65
C ASN A 183 -20.91 -16.39 -27.58
N THR A 184 -21.27 -15.21 -28.09
CA THR A 184 -22.38 -15.04 -29.05
C THR A 184 -22.12 -15.82 -30.34
N GLN A 185 -20.90 -15.68 -30.90
CA GLN A 185 -20.53 -16.36 -32.14
C GLN A 185 -20.47 -17.89 -31.95
N ILE A 186 -19.89 -18.37 -30.85
CA ILE A 186 -19.82 -19.80 -30.49
C ILE A 186 -21.23 -20.38 -30.38
N LYS A 187 -22.12 -19.73 -29.63
CA LYS A 187 -23.50 -20.17 -29.47
C LYS A 187 -24.24 -20.24 -30.80
N SER A 188 -24.05 -19.24 -31.68
CA SER A 188 -24.68 -19.24 -33.01
C SER A 188 -24.21 -20.38 -33.92
N ALA A 189 -22.92 -20.71 -33.87
CA ALA A 189 -22.33 -21.80 -34.64
C ALA A 189 -22.76 -23.18 -34.10
N GLU A 190 -22.78 -23.35 -32.78
CA GLU A 190 -23.14 -24.62 -32.12
C GLU A 190 -24.64 -24.91 -32.20
N VAL A 191 -25.51 -23.90 -32.17
CA VAL A 191 -26.94 -24.06 -32.47
C VAL A 191 -27.18 -24.54 -33.92
N SER A 192 -26.30 -24.16 -34.84
CA SER A 192 -26.33 -24.61 -36.23
C SER A 192 -25.77 -26.04 -36.42
N GLY A 193 -25.39 -26.72 -35.34
CA GLY A 193 -24.83 -28.08 -35.36
C GLY A 193 -23.34 -28.15 -35.75
N GLN A 194 -22.64 -27.01 -35.76
CA GLN A 194 -21.19 -26.94 -36.07
C GLN A 194 -20.37 -26.79 -34.79
N ASN A 195 -19.13 -27.29 -34.76
CA ASN A 195 -18.21 -27.06 -33.65
C ASN A 195 -17.39 -25.79 -33.87
N ALA A 196 -17.50 -24.82 -32.96
CA ALA A 196 -16.84 -23.52 -33.04
C ALA A 196 -15.38 -23.53 -32.53
N ASN A 197 -14.57 -24.48 -32.98
CA ASN A 197 -13.23 -24.74 -32.41
C ASN A 197 -12.32 -23.51 -32.41
N ASP A 198 -12.15 -22.85 -33.56
CA ASP A 198 -11.27 -21.68 -33.68
C ASP A 198 -11.77 -20.48 -32.84
N LEU A 199 -13.09 -20.33 -32.70
CA LEU A 199 -13.68 -19.28 -31.86
C LEU A 199 -13.45 -19.55 -30.38
N ARG A 200 -13.54 -20.82 -29.96
CA ARG A 200 -13.20 -21.21 -28.60
C ARG A 200 -11.71 -20.97 -28.31
N ASP A 201 -10.80 -21.22 -29.26
CA ASP A 201 -9.38 -20.90 -29.08
C ASP A 201 -9.13 -19.40 -28.90
N LYS A 202 -9.79 -18.56 -29.71
CA LYS A 202 -9.71 -17.09 -29.57
C LYS A 202 -10.29 -16.60 -28.24
N ARG A 203 -11.39 -17.21 -27.78
CA ARG A 203 -11.98 -16.91 -26.47
C ARG A 203 -11.03 -17.30 -25.34
N ASP A 204 -10.47 -18.50 -25.39
CA ASP A 204 -9.58 -19.01 -24.35
C ASP A 204 -8.28 -18.16 -24.29
N LEU A 205 -7.78 -17.67 -25.44
CA LEU A 205 -6.71 -16.67 -25.50
C LEU A 205 -7.12 -15.34 -24.85
N ALA A 206 -8.32 -14.83 -25.12
CA ALA A 206 -8.81 -13.60 -24.50
C ALA A 206 -9.03 -13.73 -22.98
N VAL A 207 -9.45 -14.90 -22.51
CA VAL A 207 -9.53 -15.23 -21.06
C VAL A 207 -8.15 -15.21 -20.43
N ASN A 208 -7.15 -15.78 -21.09
CA ASN A 208 -5.76 -15.79 -20.66
C ASN A 208 -5.12 -14.38 -20.63
N GLU A 209 -5.41 -13.55 -21.63
CA GLU A 209 -5.04 -12.14 -21.63
C GLU A 209 -5.71 -11.38 -20.48
N LEU A 210 -6.98 -11.71 -20.17
CA LEU A 210 -7.70 -11.12 -19.05
C LEU A 210 -7.11 -11.54 -17.70
N ALA A 211 -6.77 -12.82 -17.54
CA ALA A 211 -6.12 -13.38 -16.36
C ALA A 211 -4.79 -12.68 -16.05
N THR A 212 -4.04 -12.31 -17.09
CA THR A 212 -2.81 -11.51 -16.91
C THR A 212 -3.09 -10.16 -16.21
N ARG A 213 -4.30 -9.60 -16.35
CA ARG A 213 -4.64 -8.26 -15.84
C ARG A 213 -5.34 -8.29 -14.48
N ILE A 214 -6.24 -9.25 -14.29
CA ILE A 214 -7.04 -9.40 -13.08
C ILE A 214 -7.27 -10.89 -12.82
N GLU A 215 -7.45 -11.28 -11.56
CA GLU A 215 -7.88 -12.64 -11.23
C GLU A 215 -9.16 -13.03 -11.96
N VAL A 216 -9.22 -14.25 -12.48
CA VAL A 216 -10.40 -14.76 -13.17
C VAL A 216 -10.71 -16.19 -12.78
N SER A 217 -12.00 -16.46 -12.57
CA SER A 217 -12.52 -17.82 -12.51
C SER A 217 -13.51 -18.01 -13.65
N THR A 218 -13.42 -19.14 -14.35
CA THR A 218 -14.29 -19.46 -15.48
C THR A 218 -15.20 -20.66 -15.18
N LEU A 219 -16.42 -20.60 -15.73
CA LEU A 219 -17.37 -21.70 -15.71
C LEU A 219 -17.92 -21.93 -17.11
N ASP A 220 -17.58 -23.08 -17.71
CA ASP A 220 -18.18 -23.54 -18.96
C ASP A 220 -19.63 -23.97 -18.73
N ARG A 221 -20.51 -23.62 -19.65
CA ARG A 221 -21.92 -24.03 -19.65
C ARG A 221 -22.22 -25.03 -20.77
N ILE A 222 -23.37 -25.69 -20.65
CA ILE A 222 -23.82 -26.71 -21.61
C ILE A 222 -24.14 -26.13 -22.99
N ASP A 223 -24.41 -24.82 -23.08
CA ASP A 223 -24.68 -24.10 -24.32
C ASP A 223 -23.41 -23.57 -25.02
N GLY A 224 -22.22 -24.01 -24.55
CA GLY A 224 -20.93 -23.64 -25.11
C GLY A 224 -20.39 -22.28 -24.64
N THR A 225 -21.20 -21.48 -23.95
CA THR A 225 -20.79 -20.18 -23.40
C THR A 225 -19.94 -20.33 -22.13
N VAL A 226 -19.11 -19.33 -21.84
CA VAL A 226 -18.32 -19.25 -20.60
C VAL A 226 -18.77 -18.05 -19.78
N SER A 227 -19.01 -18.29 -18.49
CA SER A 227 -19.11 -17.23 -17.49
C SER A 227 -17.74 -16.92 -16.88
N VAL A 228 -17.43 -15.64 -16.73
CA VAL A 228 -16.18 -15.16 -16.14
C VAL A 228 -16.49 -14.39 -14.87
N PHE A 229 -15.79 -14.74 -13.79
CA PHE A 229 -15.94 -14.15 -12.46
C PHE A 229 -14.61 -13.56 -11.97
N THR A 230 -14.68 -12.54 -11.12
CA THR A 230 -13.54 -11.87 -10.44
C THR A 230 -13.88 -11.62 -8.97
N ALA A 231 -12.92 -11.18 -8.15
CA ALA A 231 -13.13 -10.60 -6.82
C ALA A 231 -14.06 -11.45 -5.94
N ARG A 232 -13.72 -12.74 -5.82
CA ARG A 232 -14.48 -13.74 -5.03
C ARG A 232 -15.94 -13.97 -5.48
N GLY A 233 -16.22 -13.85 -6.77
CA GLY A 233 -17.47 -14.33 -7.38
C GLY A 233 -18.33 -13.28 -8.08
N LEU A 234 -17.82 -12.06 -8.26
CA LEU A 234 -18.48 -11.02 -9.05
C LEU A 234 -18.40 -11.35 -10.54
N VAL A 235 -19.52 -11.21 -11.24
CA VAL A 235 -19.64 -11.61 -12.64
C VAL A 235 -19.13 -10.50 -13.55
N LEU A 236 -18.14 -10.79 -14.40
CA LEU A 236 -17.68 -9.89 -15.46
C LEU A 236 -18.34 -10.21 -16.80
N VAL A 237 -18.53 -11.49 -17.09
CA VAL A 237 -19.21 -11.97 -18.30
C VAL A 237 -20.24 -13.01 -17.91
N ASP A 238 -21.49 -12.79 -18.32
CA ASP A 238 -22.57 -13.76 -18.20
C ASP A 238 -23.21 -14.00 -19.58
N GLN A 239 -22.94 -15.17 -20.16
CA GLN A 239 -23.34 -15.50 -21.54
C GLN A 239 -22.83 -14.45 -22.53
N GLU A 240 -23.72 -13.68 -23.15
CA GLU A 240 -23.42 -12.60 -24.09
C GLU A 240 -23.38 -11.21 -23.45
N THR A 241 -23.63 -11.11 -22.14
CA THR A 241 -23.68 -9.84 -21.41
C THR A 241 -22.43 -9.61 -20.58
N THR A 242 -22.04 -8.34 -20.42
CA THR A 242 -20.87 -7.94 -19.64
C THR A 242 -21.26 -6.98 -18.53
N ARG A 243 -20.49 -7.02 -17.42
CA ARG A 243 -20.49 -5.96 -16.41
C ARG A 243 -19.11 -5.30 -16.38
N ASN A 244 -19.10 -3.98 -16.20
CA ASN A 244 -17.88 -3.20 -16.28
C ASN A 244 -17.30 -2.95 -14.89
N LEU A 245 -15.98 -2.83 -14.86
CA LEU A 245 -15.26 -2.18 -13.78
C LEU A 245 -15.14 -0.69 -14.09
N VAL A 246 -15.13 0.14 -13.05
CA VAL A 246 -15.02 1.60 -13.17
C VAL A 246 -14.02 2.13 -12.16
N GLY A 247 -13.23 3.13 -12.55
CA GLY A 247 -12.39 3.86 -11.59
C GLY A 247 -13.26 4.84 -10.80
N VAL A 248 -13.16 4.81 -9.47
CA VAL A 248 -13.87 5.72 -8.57
C VAL A 248 -12.82 6.50 -7.77
N GLU A 249 -12.84 7.82 -7.84
CA GLU A 249 -11.91 8.64 -7.06
C GLU A 249 -12.15 8.46 -5.56
N SER A 250 -11.08 8.17 -4.83
CA SER A 250 -11.12 7.89 -3.40
C SER A 250 -10.57 9.07 -2.61
N THR A 251 -11.41 9.73 -1.81
CA THR A 251 -10.95 10.80 -0.92
C THR A 251 -9.99 10.27 0.15
N ASP A 252 -10.14 9.00 0.52
CA ASP A 252 -9.20 8.34 1.43
C ASP A 252 -7.84 8.12 0.80
N ASN A 253 -7.80 7.98 -0.53
CA ASN A 253 -6.56 7.79 -1.26
C ASN A 253 -6.07 9.04 -1.99
N GLN A 254 -6.30 10.23 -1.43
CA GLN A 254 -5.85 11.51 -2.00
C GLN A 254 -6.37 11.77 -3.43
N GLY A 255 -7.56 11.25 -3.77
CA GLY A 255 -8.17 11.36 -5.09
C GLY A 255 -7.70 10.32 -6.11
N LEU A 256 -6.86 9.36 -5.72
CA LEU A 256 -6.47 8.23 -6.57
C LEU A 256 -7.65 7.26 -6.77
N LEU A 257 -7.59 6.46 -7.83
CA LEU A 257 -8.67 5.58 -8.26
C LEU A 257 -8.75 4.32 -7.39
N ASP A 258 -9.91 4.11 -6.78
CA ASP A 258 -10.38 2.81 -6.35
C ASP A 258 -11.10 2.08 -7.49
N ILE A 259 -11.16 0.76 -7.40
CA ILE A 259 -11.82 -0.07 -8.41
C ILE A 259 -13.24 -0.35 -7.96
N GLY A 260 -14.19 0.19 -8.69
CA GLY A 260 -15.62 -0.05 -8.52
C GLY A 260 -16.14 -1.13 -9.48
N TYR A 261 -17.14 -1.89 -9.02
CA TYR A 261 -17.96 -2.79 -9.81
C TYR A 261 -19.31 -2.15 -10.12
N ASP A 262 -19.66 -2.08 -11.40
CA ASP A 262 -20.93 -1.49 -11.84
C ASP A 262 -22.10 -2.45 -11.57
N ILE A 263 -23.00 -2.00 -10.70
CA ILE A 263 -24.24 -2.71 -10.32
C ILE A 263 -25.49 -2.14 -11.01
N GLY A 264 -25.34 -1.22 -11.97
CA GLY A 264 -26.46 -0.60 -12.69
C GLY A 264 -27.22 0.45 -11.89
N GLY A 265 -26.56 1.09 -10.91
CA GLY A 265 -27.09 2.16 -10.06
C GLY A 265 -26.18 3.41 -10.04
N ASN A 266 -26.49 4.39 -9.19
CA ASN A 266 -25.73 5.65 -9.12
C ASN A 266 -24.37 5.55 -8.42
N GLN A 267 -24.10 4.48 -7.66
CA GLN A 267 -22.81 4.26 -7.01
C GLN A 267 -22.29 2.84 -7.27
N PRO A 268 -21.09 2.71 -7.87
CA PRO A 268 -20.39 1.43 -7.98
C PRO A 268 -20.03 0.88 -6.60
N SER A 269 -20.02 -0.45 -6.47
CA SER A 269 -19.49 -1.12 -5.26
C SER A 269 -17.96 -1.10 -5.32
N ILE A 270 -17.27 -0.56 -4.32
CA ILE A 270 -15.79 -0.61 -4.28
C ILE A 270 -15.33 -2.05 -4.00
N ILE A 271 -14.39 -2.53 -4.81
CA ILE A 271 -13.88 -3.91 -4.78
C ILE A 271 -12.34 -3.98 -4.76
N THR A 272 -11.65 -2.84 -4.62
CA THR A 272 -10.17 -2.76 -4.62
C THR A 272 -9.53 -3.85 -3.74
N ASP A 273 -10.02 -4.01 -2.51
CA ASP A 273 -9.48 -4.98 -1.54
C ASP A 273 -9.88 -6.44 -1.80
N LEU A 274 -10.90 -6.68 -2.64
CA LEU A 274 -11.38 -8.01 -2.98
C LEU A 274 -10.61 -8.66 -4.13
N ILE A 275 -9.86 -7.87 -4.91
CA ILE A 275 -9.02 -8.34 -6.00
C ILE A 275 -7.73 -8.90 -5.39
N ALA A 276 -7.41 -10.17 -5.65
CA ALA A 276 -6.26 -10.86 -5.09
C ALA A 276 -5.16 -11.21 -6.10
N GLY A 277 -5.38 -11.04 -7.41
CA GLY A 277 -4.40 -11.40 -8.45
C GLY A 277 -4.40 -10.50 -9.68
N GLY A 278 -3.43 -10.77 -10.57
CA GLY A 278 -3.22 -10.04 -11.84
C GLY A 278 -2.43 -8.73 -11.69
N ARG A 279 -2.12 -8.10 -12.84
CA ARG A 279 -1.39 -6.81 -12.87
C ARG A 279 -2.03 -5.73 -12.01
N VAL A 280 -3.36 -5.64 -12.00
CA VAL A 280 -4.08 -4.64 -11.21
C VAL A 280 -3.75 -4.76 -9.72
N ARG A 281 -3.69 -6.00 -9.19
CA ARG A 281 -3.32 -6.21 -7.79
C ARG A 281 -1.89 -5.75 -7.52
N GLY A 282 -0.95 -6.11 -8.39
CA GLY A 282 0.46 -5.72 -8.25
C GLY A 282 0.66 -4.21 -8.25
N LEU A 283 -0.09 -3.48 -9.09
CA LEU A 283 -0.10 -2.01 -9.12
C LEU A 283 -0.65 -1.41 -7.81
N ILE A 284 -1.78 -1.93 -7.32
CA ILE A 284 -2.40 -1.48 -6.05
C ILE A 284 -1.44 -1.73 -4.87
N ASP A 285 -0.82 -2.91 -4.79
CA ASP A 285 0.12 -3.26 -3.71
C ASP A 285 1.32 -2.29 -3.63
N VAL A 286 1.83 -1.85 -4.78
CA VAL A 286 2.91 -0.86 -4.83
C VAL A 286 2.38 0.54 -4.51
N ARG A 287 1.26 0.97 -5.12
CA ARG A 287 0.68 2.31 -4.97
C ARG A 287 0.20 2.61 -3.55
N ASP A 288 -0.45 1.65 -2.90
CA ASP A 288 -1.18 1.84 -1.65
C ASP A 288 -0.51 1.16 -0.45
N GLY A 289 0.39 0.20 -0.70
CA GLY A 289 1.21 -0.42 0.34
C GLY A 289 2.63 0.12 0.37
N THR A 290 3.40 -0.17 -0.69
CA THR A 290 4.86 0.04 -0.66
C THR A 290 5.26 1.51 -0.70
N ILE A 291 4.73 2.30 -1.64
CA ILE A 291 5.07 3.72 -1.77
C ILE A 291 4.71 4.49 -0.50
N PRO A 292 3.49 4.37 0.08
CA PRO A 292 3.16 5.04 1.34
C PRO A 292 4.06 4.63 2.48
N SER A 293 4.43 3.34 2.59
CA SER A 293 5.39 2.88 3.60
C SER A 293 6.77 3.53 3.46
N VAL A 294 7.25 3.72 2.23
CA VAL A 294 8.53 4.40 1.97
C VAL A 294 8.44 5.89 2.27
N GLN A 295 7.37 6.55 1.81
CA GLN A 295 7.09 7.97 2.10
C GLN A 295 7.07 8.22 3.61
N GLN A 296 6.35 7.38 4.35
CA GLN A 296 6.28 7.40 5.81
C GLN A 296 7.65 7.30 6.49
N GLY A 297 8.56 6.45 5.97
CA GLY A 297 9.93 6.35 6.50
C GLY A 297 10.75 7.62 6.28
N ILE A 298 10.62 8.24 5.10
CA ILE A 298 11.32 9.48 4.74
C ILE A 298 10.74 10.68 5.51
N ASP A 299 9.43 10.74 5.68
CA ASP A 299 8.72 11.73 6.49
C ASP A 299 9.11 11.63 7.96
N ALA A 300 9.16 10.43 8.53
CA ALA A 300 9.61 10.23 9.91
C ALA A 300 11.05 10.71 10.12
N LEU A 301 11.94 10.44 9.14
CA LEU A 301 13.32 10.92 9.15
C LEU A 301 13.41 12.45 9.11
N ALA A 302 12.69 13.08 8.18
CA ALA A 302 12.66 14.54 8.04
C ALA A 302 12.07 15.22 9.29
N GLY A 303 10.94 14.70 9.79
CA GLY A 303 10.28 15.22 10.99
C GLY A 303 11.13 15.06 12.24
N SER A 304 11.81 13.93 12.40
CA SER A 304 12.72 13.70 13.53
C SER A 304 13.95 14.61 13.47
N LEU A 305 14.58 14.77 12.30
CA LEU A 305 15.68 15.72 12.10
C LEU A 305 15.26 17.14 12.46
N LEU A 306 14.13 17.59 11.89
CA LEU A 306 13.57 18.92 12.11
C LEU A 306 13.34 19.16 13.60
N ASN A 307 12.62 18.25 14.27
CA ASN A 307 12.22 18.41 15.66
C ASN A 307 13.45 18.47 16.59
N GLU A 308 14.39 17.53 16.43
CA GLU A 308 15.58 17.47 17.28
C GLU A 308 16.51 18.67 17.08
N VAL A 309 16.73 19.08 15.82
CA VAL A 309 17.56 20.26 15.52
C VAL A 309 16.91 21.51 16.11
N ASN A 310 15.59 21.70 15.95
CA ASN A 310 14.89 22.85 16.51
C ASN A 310 14.93 22.87 18.04
N GLN A 311 14.74 21.72 18.71
CA GLN A 311 14.81 21.65 20.17
C GLN A 311 16.18 22.08 20.69
N VAL A 312 17.27 21.57 20.11
CA VAL A 312 18.63 21.97 20.52
C VAL A 312 18.91 23.43 20.14
N HIS A 313 18.48 23.86 18.96
CA HIS A 313 18.73 25.22 18.47
C HIS A 313 18.04 26.29 19.34
N ARG A 314 16.80 26.06 19.80
CA ARG A 314 16.04 27.00 20.63
C ARG A 314 16.71 27.35 21.96
N VAL A 315 17.47 26.42 22.53
CA VAL A 315 18.16 26.60 23.83
C VAL A 315 19.47 27.40 23.69
N GLY A 316 20.00 27.51 22.47
CA GLY A 316 21.23 28.24 22.21
C GLY A 316 21.06 29.75 22.01
N TYR A 317 22.19 30.42 21.77
CA TYR A 317 22.27 31.84 21.45
C TYR A 317 23.02 32.11 20.14
N GLY A 318 22.45 33.00 19.32
CA GLY A 318 23.08 33.57 18.13
C GLY A 318 24.17 34.61 18.45
N LEU A 319 24.89 35.06 17.42
CA LEU A 319 25.88 36.15 17.52
C LEU A 319 25.25 37.49 17.88
N ASP A 320 24.01 37.71 17.43
CA ASP A 320 23.19 38.88 17.75
C ASP A 320 22.53 38.79 19.14
N GLY A 321 22.74 37.67 19.86
CA GLY A 321 22.11 37.40 21.15
C GLY A 321 20.68 36.89 21.06
N SER A 322 20.17 36.60 19.86
CA SER A 322 18.88 35.93 19.67
C SER A 322 18.88 34.52 20.28
N THR A 323 17.74 34.09 20.81
CA THR A 323 17.51 32.75 21.39
C THR A 323 16.04 32.35 21.15
N GLY A 324 15.69 31.08 21.40
CA GLY A 324 14.34 30.56 21.20
C GLY A 324 13.89 30.50 19.75
N GLN A 325 14.83 30.58 18.79
CA GLN A 325 14.53 30.55 17.36
C GLN A 325 14.55 29.12 16.83
N ASP A 326 13.69 28.85 15.85
CA ASP A 326 13.73 27.61 15.07
C ASP A 326 14.81 27.65 14.00
N PHE A 327 15.45 26.51 13.75
CA PHE A 327 16.38 26.33 12.64
C PHE A 327 15.62 26.00 11.34
N PHE A 328 14.67 25.06 11.43
CA PHE A 328 13.73 24.66 10.38
C PHE A 328 12.31 25.13 10.72
N SER A 329 11.44 25.34 9.75
CA SER A 329 10.02 25.61 10.00
C SER A 329 9.40 24.53 10.90
N GLY A 330 8.53 24.92 11.82
CA GLY A 330 7.89 23.98 12.75
C GLY A 330 7.02 22.94 12.04
N LEU A 331 6.85 21.77 12.67
CA LEU A 331 5.93 20.73 12.20
C LEU A 331 4.48 21.17 12.33
N SER A 332 3.65 20.69 11.42
CA SER A 332 2.19 20.79 11.47
C SER A 332 1.58 19.42 11.77
N VAL A 333 0.33 19.42 12.25
CA VAL A 333 -0.41 18.18 12.46
C VAL A 333 -1.28 17.93 11.24
N THR A 334 -1.06 16.81 10.57
CA THR A 334 -1.92 16.36 9.47
C THR A 334 -3.06 15.53 10.05
N THR A 335 -4.28 15.83 9.60
CA THR A 335 -5.49 15.12 10.05
C THR A 335 -6.26 14.60 8.84
N LYS A 336 -6.89 13.44 9.01
CA LYS A 336 -7.72 12.80 7.98
C LYS A 336 -8.94 12.16 8.62
N ALA A 337 -10.10 12.37 8.02
CA ALA A 337 -11.33 11.64 8.32
C ALA A 337 -11.54 10.57 7.25
N LEU A 338 -11.88 9.34 7.64
CA LEU A 338 -12.18 8.28 6.68
C LEU A 338 -13.49 8.56 5.93
N SER A 339 -13.54 8.20 4.65
CA SER A 339 -14.74 8.34 3.80
C SER A 339 -15.91 7.47 4.29
N THR A 340 -15.62 6.43 5.09
CA THR A 340 -16.61 5.58 5.74
C THR A 340 -17.30 6.25 6.92
N ASN A 341 -16.81 7.40 7.40
CA ASN A 341 -17.44 8.13 8.48
C ASN A 341 -18.80 8.65 8.03
N VAL A 342 -19.82 8.45 8.88
CA VAL A 342 -21.20 8.85 8.58
C VAL A 342 -21.63 10.07 9.40
N GLY A 343 -20.91 10.40 10.46
CA GLY A 343 -21.14 11.61 11.24
C GLY A 343 -20.70 12.88 10.52
N THR A 344 -21.11 14.02 11.05
CA THR A 344 -20.67 15.35 10.59
C THR A 344 -19.42 15.85 11.33
N GLY A 345 -18.80 14.98 12.14
CA GLY A 345 -17.58 15.28 12.87
C GLY A 345 -16.42 15.58 11.93
N ALA A 346 -15.93 16.83 11.97
CA ALA A 346 -14.82 17.31 11.16
C ALA A 346 -13.62 17.64 12.05
N ILE A 347 -12.51 16.94 11.84
CA ILE A 347 -11.24 17.26 12.47
C ILE A 347 -10.50 18.31 11.62
N SER A 348 -10.01 19.35 12.28
CA SER A 348 -9.19 20.38 11.66
C SER A 348 -7.71 20.09 11.85
N ASN A 349 -6.90 20.46 10.85
CA ASN A 349 -5.45 20.42 10.97
C ASN A 349 -5.02 21.21 12.20
N GLY A 350 -4.13 20.60 12.97
CA GLY A 350 -3.70 21.07 14.27
C GLY A 350 -2.35 21.77 14.25
N ALA A 351 -1.96 22.27 15.43
CA ALA A 351 -0.62 22.78 15.67
C ALA A 351 0.16 21.81 16.56
N VAL A 352 1.47 21.73 16.34
CA VAL A 352 2.37 21.13 17.32
C VAL A 352 2.58 22.14 18.45
N THR A 353 2.03 21.81 19.61
CA THR A 353 2.08 22.62 20.84
C THR A 353 3.18 22.20 21.80
N ALA A 354 3.72 20.99 21.71
CA ALA A 354 4.88 20.58 22.51
C ALA A 354 5.77 19.60 21.73
N PRO A 355 6.71 20.11 20.91
CA PRO A 355 7.58 19.29 20.06
C PRO A 355 8.42 18.26 20.84
N SER A 356 8.76 18.56 22.10
CA SER A 356 9.52 17.69 23.01
C SER A 356 8.77 16.42 23.42
N LEU A 357 7.44 16.37 23.22
CA LEU A 357 6.59 15.24 23.54
C LEU A 357 6.19 14.41 22.32
N LEU A 358 6.58 14.84 21.12
CA LEU A 358 6.23 14.13 19.90
C LEU A 358 6.88 12.74 19.90
N THR A 359 6.04 11.73 19.74
CA THR A 359 6.44 10.33 19.58
C THR A 359 6.58 9.92 18.11
N PHE A 360 6.00 10.71 17.19
CA PHE A 360 5.85 10.41 15.77
C PHE A 360 5.03 9.13 15.46
N HIS A 361 4.19 8.68 16.38
CA HIS A 361 3.19 7.66 16.07
C HIS A 361 2.03 8.24 15.24
N ASP A 362 1.32 7.33 14.58
CA ASP A 362 0.04 7.64 13.96
C ASP A 362 -1.07 7.36 14.98
N TYR A 363 -2.00 8.29 15.15
CA TYR A 363 -3.06 8.19 16.14
C TYR A 363 -4.43 8.19 15.46
N GLU A 364 -5.38 7.52 16.08
CA GLU A 364 -6.78 7.50 15.68
C GLU A 364 -7.68 7.87 16.86
N ILE A 365 -8.59 8.81 16.64
CA ILE A 365 -9.73 9.07 17.51
C ILE A 365 -10.89 8.24 16.96
N ARG A 366 -11.25 7.18 17.68
CA ARG A 366 -12.32 6.24 17.32
C ARG A 366 -13.57 6.52 18.13
N PHE A 367 -14.72 6.61 17.48
CA PHE A 367 -16.00 6.84 18.13
C PHE A 367 -16.78 5.53 18.29
N SER A 368 -17.10 5.16 19.53
CA SER A 368 -17.94 3.99 19.83
C SER A 368 -19.44 4.33 19.88
N GLY A 369 -19.78 5.62 19.74
CA GLY A 369 -21.11 6.20 19.73
C GLY A 369 -21.02 7.70 19.47
N GLY A 370 -22.15 8.41 19.35
CA GLY A 370 -22.14 9.84 18.95
C GLY A 370 -21.41 10.79 19.89
N ASN A 371 -21.13 10.34 21.12
CA ASN A 371 -20.43 11.13 22.12
C ASN A 371 -19.30 10.36 22.80
N ASN A 372 -19.03 9.09 22.50
CA ASN A 372 -17.99 8.34 23.21
C ASN A 372 -16.78 8.12 22.30
N TYR A 373 -15.61 8.57 22.74
CA TYR A 373 -14.37 8.45 21.99
C TYR A 373 -13.32 7.64 22.74
N ALA A 374 -12.42 7.02 21.99
CA ALA A 374 -11.16 6.48 22.47
C ALA A 374 -10.04 6.88 21.50
N ILE A 375 -8.89 7.26 22.04
CA ILE A 375 -7.71 7.64 21.26
C ILE A 375 -6.72 6.49 21.33
N VAL A 376 -6.33 5.97 20.18
CA VAL A 376 -5.43 4.82 20.07
C VAL A 376 -4.26 5.15 19.15
N ASP A 377 -3.14 4.48 19.38
CA ASP A 377 -2.08 4.38 18.38
C ASP A 377 -2.59 3.48 17.24
N ALA A 378 -2.53 3.96 16.01
CA ALA A 378 -3.08 3.30 14.83
C ALA A 378 -2.33 1.99 14.49
N SER A 379 -1.03 1.93 14.82
CA SER A 379 -0.18 0.78 14.52
C SER A 379 -0.37 -0.36 15.52
N THR A 380 -0.57 -0.05 16.79
CA THR A 380 -0.71 -1.06 17.86
C THR A 380 -2.16 -1.32 18.26
N GLY A 381 -3.07 -0.39 17.96
CA GLY A 381 -4.44 -0.40 18.45
C GLY A 381 -4.58 -0.16 19.96
N ILE A 382 -3.48 0.16 20.65
CA ILE A 382 -3.45 0.38 22.09
C ILE A 382 -3.87 1.83 22.38
N GLY A 383 -4.73 2.00 23.39
CA GLY A 383 -5.13 3.33 23.86
C GLY A 383 -3.95 4.15 24.36
N ILE A 384 -3.89 5.42 23.98
CA ILE A 384 -2.80 6.32 24.40
C ILE A 384 -2.91 6.67 25.89
N LYS A 385 -1.98 7.47 26.38
CA LYS A 385 -2.03 8.01 27.74
C LYS A 385 -2.66 9.40 27.73
N GLY A 386 -3.56 9.67 28.66
CA GLY A 386 -4.10 11.00 28.84
C GLY A 386 -3.11 11.92 29.56
N ASN A 387 -2.89 13.10 29.00
CA ASN A 387 -1.91 14.08 29.48
C ASN A 387 -2.60 15.36 29.95
N TYR A 388 -2.08 15.98 31.01
CA TYR A 388 -2.46 17.32 31.46
C TYR A 388 -1.45 18.34 30.96
N THR A 389 -1.88 19.30 30.14
CA THR A 389 -1.01 20.36 29.62
C THR A 389 -1.37 21.69 30.26
N GLY A 390 -0.44 22.26 31.04
CA GLY A 390 -0.59 23.59 31.63
C GLY A 390 -0.57 24.72 30.59
N THR A 391 -0.92 25.92 31.02
CA THR A 391 -0.72 27.16 30.25
C THR A 391 0.72 27.65 30.33
N VAL A 392 1.05 28.60 29.45
CA VAL A 392 2.39 29.17 29.34
C VAL A 392 2.78 29.82 30.67
N ILE A 393 3.93 29.41 31.21
CA ILE A 393 4.58 30.03 32.36
C ILE A 393 5.82 30.80 31.92
N VAL A 394 6.27 31.73 32.76
CA VAL A 394 7.59 32.32 32.58
C VAL A 394 8.62 31.32 33.13
N PRO A 395 9.50 30.75 32.29
CA PRO A 395 10.47 29.77 32.76
C PRO A 395 11.42 30.42 33.78
N PRO A 396 11.75 29.75 34.89
CA PRO A 396 12.80 30.21 35.78
C PRO A 396 14.13 30.24 35.02
N THR A 397 14.79 31.39 35.02
CA THR A 397 16.15 31.56 34.51
C THR A 397 17.07 32.00 35.64
N VAL A 398 18.39 31.96 35.40
CA VAL A 398 19.38 32.50 36.34
C VAL A 398 19.13 33.98 36.65
N ASP A 399 18.59 34.73 35.69
CA ASP A 399 18.32 36.17 35.79
C ASP A 399 16.90 36.52 36.26
N ALA A 400 15.95 35.58 36.16
CA ALA A 400 14.56 35.73 36.57
C ALA A 400 14.05 34.43 37.23
N PRO A 401 14.31 34.23 38.54
CA PRO A 401 13.88 33.04 39.25
C PRO A 401 12.35 32.99 39.40
N LEU A 402 11.74 31.85 39.11
CA LEU A 402 10.31 31.63 39.37
C LEU A 402 10.11 31.37 40.86
N ASN A 403 9.53 32.34 41.56
CA ASN A 403 9.07 32.17 42.93
C ASN A 403 7.68 31.55 42.91
N ILE A 404 7.54 30.30 43.36
CA ILE A 404 6.23 29.62 43.50
C ILE A 404 5.41 30.23 44.66
N VAL A 405 6.06 31.03 45.52
CA VAL A 405 5.61 31.43 46.84
C VAL A 405 4.47 32.46 46.83
N THR A 406 3.33 32.05 47.39
CA THR A 406 2.43 32.97 48.12
C THR A 406 2.43 32.70 49.65
N GLY A 407 3.01 31.59 50.13
CA GLY A 407 3.08 31.22 51.57
C GLY A 407 4.18 30.20 51.94
N ALA A 408 4.17 29.70 53.19
CA ALA A 408 5.26 28.88 53.77
C ALA A 408 5.42 27.45 53.20
N ASN A 409 4.42 26.93 52.48
CA ASN A 409 4.42 25.62 51.81
C ASN A 409 3.36 25.66 50.69
N ASP A 410 3.77 25.69 49.43
CA ASP A 410 2.80 25.65 48.33
C ASP A 410 2.34 24.21 48.06
N THR A 411 1.07 24.05 47.73
CA THR A 411 0.46 22.72 47.56
C THR A 411 -0.03 22.47 46.13
N LEU A 412 -0.13 21.20 45.77
CA LEU A 412 -0.74 20.68 44.55
C LEU A 412 -1.66 19.51 44.91
N VAL A 413 -2.79 19.37 44.21
CA VAL A 413 -3.64 18.18 44.27
C VAL A 413 -3.86 17.70 42.85
N VAL A 414 -3.55 16.44 42.60
CA VAL A 414 -3.66 15.82 41.28
C VAL A 414 -4.55 14.59 41.35
N THR A 415 -5.23 14.29 40.26
CA THR A 415 -5.90 13.00 40.04
C THR A 415 -5.13 12.27 38.96
N VAL A 416 -4.72 11.03 39.23
CA VAL A 416 -3.98 10.16 38.32
C VAL A 416 -4.78 8.88 38.18
N ASP A 417 -5.24 8.60 36.95
CA ASP A 417 -6.00 7.40 36.58
C ASP A 417 -7.20 7.15 37.51
N GLY A 418 -7.92 8.23 37.83
CA GLY A 418 -9.08 8.21 38.73
C GLY A 418 -8.75 8.18 40.24
N THR A 419 -7.47 8.11 40.61
CA THR A 419 -7.02 8.18 42.02
C THR A 419 -6.59 9.60 42.37
N THR A 420 -7.25 10.23 43.34
CA THR A 420 -6.87 11.57 43.81
C THR A 420 -5.76 11.49 44.87
N SER A 421 -4.74 12.33 44.70
CA SER A 421 -3.63 12.47 45.66
C SER A 421 -4.08 13.09 46.98
N GLY A 422 -3.25 12.97 48.01
CA GLY A 422 -3.30 13.90 49.13
C GLY A 422 -2.92 15.33 48.72
N SER A 423 -2.80 16.22 49.71
CA SER A 423 -2.24 17.56 49.50
C SER A 423 -0.72 17.46 49.35
N ILE A 424 -0.24 17.44 48.11
CA ILE A 424 1.19 17.35 47.79
C ILE A 424 1.84 18.67 48.13
N THR A 425 2.76 18.67 49.09
CA THR A 425 3.50 19.88 49.45
C THR A 425 4.74 19.99 48.55
N LEU A 426 4.76 21.02 47.72
CA LEU A 426 5.97 21.43 47.02
C LEU A 426 6.82 22.18 48.03
N ASN A 427 8.04 21.71 48.23
CA ASN A 427 9.00 22.44 49.05
C ASN A 427 9.52 23.61 48.22
N GLY A 428 8.66 24.63 48.04
CA GLY A 428 9.07 25.92 47.54
C GLY A 428 10.15 26.47 48.45
N ALA A 429 11.19 27.05 47.86
CA ALA A 429 12.31 27.62 48.58
C ALA A 429 11.85 28.62 49.66
N ALA A 430 11.80 28.16 50.91
CA ALA A 430 11.52 28.99 52.07
C ALA A 430 12.58 28.77 53.18
N SER A 431 13.86 28.96 52.82
CA SER A 431 14.89 29.73 53.56
C SER A 431 16.31 29.43 53.03
N PRO A 432 17.19 30.44 52.97
CA PRO A 432 17.50 31.17 51.75
C PRO A 432 18.15 30.33 50.62
N GLY A 433 17.69 30.53 49.38
CA GLY A 433 18.63 30.76 48.27
C GLY A 433 18.98 29.61 47.33
N ARG A 434 18.02 28.97 46.66
CA ARG A 434 18.27 28.43 45.30
C ARG A 434 17.06 28.60 44.36
N PRO A 435 17.14 29.49 43.35
CA PRO A 435 16.30 29.42 42.17
C PRO A 435 16.29 28.02 41.53
N TYR A 436 15.19 27.64 40.90
CA TYR A 436 15.26 26.57 39.89
C TYR A 436 16.14 27.05 38.74
N ALA A 437 17.14 26.26 38.34
CA ALA A 437 18.07 26.62 37.28
C ALA A 437 17.43 26.58 35.87
N SER A 438 16.30 25.88 35.73
CA SER A 438 15.52 25.74 34.50
C SER A 438 14.11 25.22 34.81
N GLY A 439 13.19 25.34 33.85
CA GLY A 439 11.86 24.71 33.96
C GLY A 439 11.92 23.19 34.07
N ALA A 440 12.95 22.53 33.53
CA ALA A 440 13.16 21.09 33.69
C ALA A 440 13.51 20.70 35.14
N ALA A 441 14.31 21.52 35.84
CA ALA A 441 14.60 21.30 37.27
C ALA A 441 13.34 21.44 38.13
N LEU A 442 12.45 22.38 37.76
CA LEU A 442 11.14 22.53 38.37
C LEU A 442 10.24 21.31 38.12
N ALA A 443 10.17 20.82 36.89
CA ALA A 443 9.38 19.64 36.53
C ALA A 443 9.84 18.39 37.31
N ALA A 444 11.15 18.15 37.42
CA ALA A 444 11.69 17.01 38.16
C ALA A 444 11.32 17.03 39.67
N GLU A 445 11.30 18.22 40.29
CA GLU A 445 10.84 18.36 41.68
C GLU A 445 9.34 18.04 41.79
N ILE A 446 8.52 18.60 40.90
CA ILE A 446 7.07 18.34 40.88
C ILE A 446 6.81 16.83 40.69
N GLU A 447 7.52 16.17 39.78
CA GLU A 447 7.43 14.73 39.56
C GLU A 447 7.75 13.94 40.82
N SER A 448 8.90 14.23 41.43
CA SER A 448 9.36 13.59 42.66
C SER A 448 8.32 13.70 43.78
N LYS A 449 7.72 14.89 43.93
CA LYS A 449 6.71 15.16 44.97
C LYS A 449 5.38 14.46 44.70
N ILE A 450 4.90 14.45 43.45
CA ILE A 450 3.68 13.72 43.10
C ILE A 450 3.90 12.21 43.31
N ASN A 451 5.02 11.66 42.85
CA ASN A 451 5.31 10.23 42.95
C ASN A 451 5.61 9.75 44.38
N ALA A 452 5.93 10.66 45.30
CA ALA A 452 6.12 10.38 46.72
C ALA A 452 4.82 10.43 47.54
N ASP A 453 3.70 10.85 46.94
CA ASP A 453 2.41 10.88 47.63
C ASP A 453 1.96 9.48 48.04
N SER A 454 1.57 9.31 49.31
CA SER A 454 1.24 8.00 49.87
C SER A 454 -0.04 7.38 49.28
N THR A 455 -1.02 8.18 48.85
CA THR A 455 -2.27 7.63 48.28
C THR A 455 -2.04 7.14 46.86
N LEU A 456 -1.30 7.92 46.06
CA LEU A 456 -0.88 7.51 44.71
C LEU A 456 0.04 6.28 44.76
N ALA A 457 1.05 6.30 45.63
CA ALA A 457 1.97 5.18 45.78
C ALA A 457 1.28 3.89 46.24
N ALA A 458 0.32 3.96 47.16
CA ALA A 458 -0.46 2.80 47.61
C ALA A 458 -1.36 2.24 46.50
N ALA A 459 -1.85 3.09 45.60
CA ALA A 459 -2.61 2.69 44.41
C ALA A 459 -1.71 2.25 43.23
N GLY A 460 -0.39 2.28 43.39
CA GLY A 460 0.57 1.96 42.33
C GLY A 460 0.63 3.02 41.21
N GLN A 461 0.05 4.20 41.44
CA GLN A 461 -0.03 5.28 40.46
C GLN A 461 1.20 6.18 40.52
N ARG A 462 1.69 6.57 39.34
CA ARG A 462 2.85 7.45 39.18
C ARG A 462 2.65 8.34 37.97
N VAL A 463 3.36 9.47 37.94
CA VAL A 463 3.38 10.39 36.81
C VAL A 463 4.80 10.66 36.32
N ALA A 464 4.92 11.11 35.08
CA ALA A 464 6.07 11.83 34.56
C ALA A 464 5.69 13.32 34.45
N VAL A 465 6.60 14.22 34.79
CA VAL A 465 6.39 15.67 34.65
C VAL A 465 7.45 16.24 33.74
N ILE A 466 7.01 16.83 32.65
CA ILE A 466 7.87 17.31 31.58
C ILE A 466 7.66 18.81 31.43
N PHE A 467 8.74 19.58 31.39
CA PHE A 467 8.67 20.99 31.03
C PHE A 467 8.93 21.13 29.53
N ASP A 468 7.91 21.56 28.78
CA ASP A 468 8.08 21.92 27.38
C ASP A 468 8.68 23.32 27.26
N SER A 469 9.97 23.37 26.94
CA SER A 469 10.71 24.63 26.72
C SER A 469 10.28 25.38 25.46
N THR A 470 9.51 24.76 24.57
CA THR A 470 9.03 25.36 23.32
C THR A 470 7.89 26.33 23.58
N THR A 471 6.91 25.90 24.38
CA THR A 471 5.75 26.71 24.76
C THR A 471 5.83 27.22 26.19
N ASN A 472 6.90 26.90 26.92
CA ASN A 472 7.06 27.16 28.34
C ASN A 472 5.89 26.63 29.16
N ARG A 473 5.54 25.34 29.00
CA ARG A 473 4.41 24.70 29.69
C ARG A 473 4.86 23.51 30.52
N LEU A 474 4.16 23.22 31.61
CA LEU A 474 4.31 21.96 32.34
C LEU A 474 3.30 20.94 31.81
N VAL A 475 3.78 19.73 31.53
CA VAL A 475 2.95 18.61 31.10
C VAL A 475 3.10 17.47 32.10
N LEU A 476 1.97 16.97 32.60
CA LEU A 476 1.91 15.85 33.52
C LEU A 476 1.26 14.66 32.81
N GLN A 477 1.89 13.50 32.87
CA GLN A 477 1.43 12.27 32.20
C GLN A 477 1.44 11.10 33.18
N SER A 478 0.47 10.20 33.10
CA SER A 478 0.47 8.97 33.92
C SER A 478 1.55 8.00 33.43
N ASN A 479 2.23 7.33 34.36
CA ASN A 479 3.18 6.26 34.03
C ASN A 479 2.48 4.93 33.73
N SER A 480 1.18 4.81 34.00
CA SER A 480 0.40 3.64 33.63
C SER A 480 0.35 3.44 32.11
N ALA A 481 0.25 2.18 31.69
CA ALA A 481 0.19 1.80 30.27
C ALA A 481 -1.26 1.52 29.79
N GLY A 482 -2.27 1.73 30.64
CA GLY A 482 -3.67 1.41 30.31
C GLY A 482 -4.37 2.51 29.50
N GLY A 483 -5.26 2.13 28.58
CA GLY A 483 -6.04 3.06 27.74
C GLY A 483 -7.09 3.93 28.47
N THR A 484 -7.15 3.87 29.80
CA THR A 484 -7.94 4.76 30.66
C THR A 484 -7.08 5.77 31.41
N SER A 485 -5.78 5.83 31.12
CA SER A 485 -4.86 6.67 31.88
C SER A 485 -5.16 8.15 31.64
N SER A 486 -5.18 8.94 32.70
CA SER A 486 -5.39 10.39 32.65
C SER A 486 -4.75 11.07 33.84
N VAL A 487 -4.25 12.29 33.63
CA VAL A 487 -3.83 13.16 34.72
C VAL A 487 -4.66 14.43 34.68
N ASP A 488 -5.07 14.89 35.85
CA ASP A 488 -5.68 16.20 36.04
C ASP A 488 -5.11 16.87 37.28
N VAL A 489 -4.94 18.19 37.20
CA VAL A 489 -4.52 19.01 38.33
C VAL A 489 -5.76 19.73 38.86
N ILE A 490 -6.30 19.22 39.95
CA ILE A 490 -7.62 19.63 40.44
C ILE A 490 -7.56 20.70 41.53
N GLY A 491 -6.40 20.93 42.16
CA GLY A 491 -6.29 21.89 43.26
C GLY A 491 -4.86 22.22 43.70
N GLY A 492 -4.76 23.03 44.76
CA GLY A 492 -3.49 23.45 45.38
C GLY A 492 -3.14 24.93 45.14
N THR A 493 -2.34 25.51 46.04
CA THR A 493 -1.95 26.93 45.98
C THR A 493 -0.93 27.23 44.89
N ALA A 494 -0.09 26.25 44.53
CA ALA A 494 0.90 26.37 43.44
C ALA A 494 0.26 26.33 42.04
N ARG A 495 -0.99 25.89 41.95
CA ARG A 495 -1.63 25.55 40.69
C ARG A 495 -1.65 26.71 39.69
N ALA A 496 -1.94 27.93 40.14
CA ALA A 496 -1.99 29.11 39.26
C ALA A 496 -0.59 29.60 38.85
N SER A 497 0.37 29.64 39.78
CA SER A 497 1.74 30.10 39.50
C SER A 497 2.52 29.14 38.61
N LEU A 498 2.13 27.86 38.58
CA LEU A 498 2.65 26.83 37.69
C LEU A 498 1.91 26.74 36.34
N GLY A 499 0.94 27.62 36.07
CA GLY A 499 0.14 27.55 34.84
C GLY A 499 -0.79 26.33 34.77
N LEU A 500 -1.04 25.65 35.88
CA LEU A 500 -1.86 24.43 35.95
C LEU A 500 -3.33 24.73 36.32
N SER A 501 -3.73 26.01 36.41
CA SER A 501 -5.10 26.41 36.78
C SER A 501 -6.11 26.29 35.63
N THR A 502 -5.63 26.40 34.40
CA THR A 502 -6.43 26.41 33.17
C THR A 502 -5.83 25.47 32.13
N GLY A 503 -5.06 24.48 32.57
CA GLY A 503 -4.51 23.47 31.69
C GLY A 503 -5.59 22.54 31.16
N THR A 504 -5.34 21.96 30.00
CA THR A 504 -6.24 21.04 29.32
C THR A 504 -5.80 19.60 29.58
N SER A 505 -6.71 18.76 30.08
CA SER A 505 -6.53 17.31 30.15
C SER A 505 -7.19 16.69 28.92
N THR A 506 -6.47 15.87 28.16
CA THR A 506 -7.11 15.00 27.17
C THR A 506 -7.04 13.59 27.69
N SER A 507 -8.18 13.06 28.16
CA SER A 507 -8.27 11.66 28.55
C SER A 507 -8.10 10.76 27.33
N ALA A 508 -7.46 9.60 27.50
CA ALA A 508 -7.32 8.60 26.45
C ALA A 508 -8.66 8.07 25.91
N SER A 509 -9.73 8.19 26.71
CA SER A 509 -11.11 7.93 26.31
C SER A 509 -12.06 8.82 27.12
N GLY A 510 -13.26 9.08 26.61
CA GLY A 510 -14.22 9.90 27.33
C GLY A 510 -15.46 10.27 26.52
N THR A 511 -16.19 11.25 27.04
CA THR A 511 -17.36 11.83 26.38
C THR A 511 -16.95 13.09 25.61
N TYR A 512 -17.21 13.09 24.31
CA TYR A 512 -17.02 14.21 23.40
C TYR A 512 -18.06 15.30 23.64
N SER A 513 -17.59 16.56 23.70
CA SER A 513 -18.42 17.76 23.80
C SER A 513 -18.06 18.75 22.69
N ASP A 514 -18.98 18.99 21.76
CA ASP A 514 -18.73 19.87 20.60
C ASP A 514 -18.64 21.37 20.98
N PRO A 515 -17.62 22.11 20.51
CA PRO A 515 -16.36 21.64 19.93
C PRO A 515 -15.35 21.21 21.01
N GLN A 516 -14.50 20.22 20.70
CA GLN A 516 -13.46 19.76 21.60
C GLN A 516 -12.08 19.81 20.96
N THR A 517 -11.10 20.36 21.70
CA THR A 517 -9.68 20.25 21.35
C THR A 517 -9.06 19.05 22.06
N PHE A 518 -8.43 18.17 21.29
CA PHE A 518 -7.66 17.04 21.78
C PHE A 518 -6.17 17.38 21.76
N HIS A 519 -5.51 17.16 22.89
CA HIS A 519 -4.07 17.27 23.04
C HIS A 519 -3.46 15.88 23.12
N ILE A 520 -2.73 15.47 22.08
CA ILE A 520 -2.19 14.11 21.92
C ILE A 520 -0.69 14.23 21.70
N ASP A 521 0.10 13.82 22.69
CA ASP A 521 1.57 13.76 22.63
C ASP A 521 2.22 14.99 21.97
N GLY A 522 1.80 16.17 22.43
CA GLY A 522 2.29 17.47 21.98
C GLY A 522 1.60 18.06 20.76
N MET A 523 0.66 17.36 20.15
CA MET A 523 -0.22 17.87 19.09
C MET A 523 -1.51 18.43 19.69
N ALA A 524 -2.09 19.45 19.06
CA ALA A 524 -3.42 19.96 19.38
C ALA A 524 -4.30 20.00 18.15
N VAL A 525 -5.39 19.23 18.13
CA VAL A 525 -6.36 19.15 17.03
C VAL A 525 -7.75 19.49 17.56
N THR A 526 -8.53 20.23 16.78
CA THR A 526 -9.91 20.57 17.16
C THR A 526 -10.88 19.81 16.29
N LEU A 527 -11.79 19.09 16.94
CA LEU A 527 -12.93 18.43 16.34
C LEU A 527 -14.18 19.28 16.56
N SER A 528 -14.94 19.48 15.49
CA SER A 528 -16.25 20.11 15.54
C SER A 528 -17.30 19.26 14.85
N GLY A 529 -18.58 19.50 15.13
CA GLY A 529 -19.69 18.74 14.57
C GLY A 529 -20.02 17.49 15.38
N ALA A 530 -20.84 16.60 14.80
CA ALA A 530 -21.39 15.43 15.49
C ALA A 530 -20.85 14.13 14.88
N PRO A 531 -19.81 13.52 15.47
CA PRO A 531 -19.37 12.17 15.11
C PRO A 531 -20.50 11.15 15.30
N ALA A 532 -20.45 10.07 14.54
CA ALA A 532 -21.32 8.92 14.66
C ALA A 532 -20.57 7.70 15.19
N ALA A 533 -21.31 6.63 15.49
CA ALA A 533 -20.69 5.36 15.87
C ALA A 533 -19.85 4.81 14.71
N ASN A 534 -18.65 4.31 15.03
CA ASN A 534 -17.64 3.80 14.11
C ASN A 534 -16.93 4.86 13.26
N ASP A 535 -17.14 6.15 13.52
CA ASP A 535 -16.31 7.19 12.90
C ASP A 535 -14.86 7.08 13.41
N VAL A 536 -13.90 7.23 12.50
CA VAL A 536 -12.46 7.22 12.79
C VAL A 536 -11.80 8.46 12.20
N LEU A 537 -11.04 9.17 13.04
CA LEU A 537 -10.30 10.37 12.66
C LEU A 537 -8.83 10.14 12.96
N SER A 538 -7.99 10.08 11.93
CA SER A 538 -6.55 9.86 12.06
C SER A 538 -5.78 11.18 12.11
N LEU A 539 -4.69 11.21 12.87
CA LEU A 539 -3.77 12.34 12.93
C LEU A 539 -2.33 11.88 13.16
N ASN A 540 -1.37 12.66 12.67
CA ASN A 540 0.05 12.48 12.97
C ASN A 540 0.80 13.82 12.79
N SER A 541 2.07 13.86 13.23
CA SER A 541 2.96 15.02 13.11
C SER A 541 4.11 14.83 12.12
N ARG A 542 4.16 13.69 11.42
CA ARG A 542 5.26 13.31 10.51
C ARG A 542 4.88 13.45 9.05
N GLU A 543 3.62 13.24 8.71
CA GLU A 543 3.15 13.23 7.33
C GLU A 543 3.43 14.57 6.65
N ASN A 544 4.01 14.49 5.45
CA ASN A 544 4.50 15.62 4.67
C ASN A 544 5.70 16.35 5.26
N ALA A 545 6.33 15.89 6.34
CA ALA A 545 7.51 16.54 6.89
C ALA A 545 8.65 16.61 5.87
N ALA A 546 8.83 15.59 5.02
CA ALA A 546 9.83 15.62 3.95
C ALA A 546 9.46 16.58 2.82
N ARG A 547 8.16 16.86 2.60
CA ARG A 547 7.65 17.82 1.61
C ARG A 547 7.75 19.27 2.07
N ASP A 548 7.59 19.49 3.37
CA ASP A 548 7.41 20.83 3.94
C ASP A 548 8.67 21.36 4.67
N LEU A 549 9.71 20.52 4.80
CA LEU A 549 10.96 20.85 5.47
C LEU A 549 11.63 22.09 4.87
N THR A 550 11.55 23.22 5.58
CA THR A 550 12.14 24.48 5.11
C THR A 550 13.09 25.05 6.16
N VAL A 551 14.20 25.66 5.75
CA VAL A 551 15.10 26.37 6.67
C VAL A 551 14.45 27.70 7.08
N ALA A 552 14.24 27.91 8.38
CA ALA A 552 13.62 29.13 8.92
C ALA A 552 14.63 30.28 9.09
N LEU A 553 15.93 29.96 9.19
CA LEU A 553 16.99 30.94 9.38
C LEU A 553 17.46 31.54 8.04
N ALA A 554 17.21 32.83 7.84
CA ALA A 554 17.77 33.60 6.72
C ALA A 554 19.08 34.34 7.09
N ASP A 555 19.27 34.67 8.37
CA ASP A 555 20.45 35.41 8.85
C ASP A 555 21.44 34.46 9.56
N PRO A 556 22.69 34.31 9.06
CA PRO A 556 23.73 33.52 9.71
C PRO A 556 24.05 33.93 11.15
N SER A 557 23.81 35.20 11.51
CA SER A 557 24.04 35.70 12.86
C SER A 557 23.13 35.01 13.90
N LYS A 558 21.94 34.56 13.48
CA LYS A 558 20.93 33.91 14.34
C LYS A 558 21.17 32.43 14.58
N LEU A 559 22.17 31.82 13.93
CA LEU A 559 22.51 30.42 14.16
C LEU A 559 22.97 30.22 15.62
N ALA A 560 22.22 29.46 16.40
CA ALA A 560 22.39 29.40 17.84
C ALA A 560 23.46 28.38 18.27
N LEU A 561 24.75 28.73 18.12
CA LEU A 561 25.88 27.82 18.44
C LEU A 561 26.40 27.94 19.89
N SER A 562 26.09 29.04 20.59
CA SER A 562 26.57 29.30 21.95
C SER A 562 25.56 28.81 23.00
N SER A 563 26.03 28.29 24.14
CA SER A 563 25.18 27.98 25.30
C SER A 563 24.88 29.18 26.21
N THR A 564 25.53 30.32 25.98
CA THR A 564 25.38 31.55 26.78
C THR A 564 25.06 32.76 25.90
N ARG A 565 24.35 33.74 26.47
CA ARG A 565 24.02 35.02 25.82
C ARG A 565 25.28 35.73 25.29
N ALA A 566 25.11 36.48 24.21
CA ALA A 566 26.17 37.12 23.40
C ALA A 566 27.36 37.65 24.22
N GLY A 567 28.59 37.37 23.76
CA GLY A 567 29.81 38.02 24.26
C GLY A 567 30.91 37.11 24.81
N VAL A 568 30.79 35.78 24.74
CA VAL A 568 31.90 34.85 25.05
C VAL A 568 32.49 34.33 23.74
N PRO A 569 33.61 34.90 23.24
CA PRO A 569 34.29 34.39 22.06
C PRO A 569 34.63 32.91 22.23
N GLY A 570 34.32 32.10 21.22
CA GLY A 570 34.68 30.69 21.19
C GLY A 570 33.70 29.73 21.88
N ASN A 571 32.61 30.20 22.51
CA ASN A 571 31.59 29.26 23.03
C ASN A 571 30.86 28.57 21.85
N ASN A 572 31.00 27.25 21.78
CA ASN A 572 30.41 26.40 20.75
C ASN A 572 29.61 25.22 21.34
N GLN A 573 29.30 25.24 22.65
CA GLN A 573 28.70 24.09 23.33
C GLN A 573 27.35 23.67 22.73
N ASN A 574 26.49 24.62 22.35
CA ASN A 574 25.21 24.29 21.71
C ASN A 574 25.42 23.75 20.29
N GLY A 575 26.41 24.29 19.56
CA GLY A 575 26.80 23.77 18.26
C GLY A 575 27.33 22.33 18.33
N LEU A 576 28.11 21.98 19.35
CA LEU A 576 28.52 20.59 19.59
C LEU A 576 27.33 19.67 19.92
N ALA A 577 26.32 20.18 20.63
CA ALA A 577 25.07 19.45 20.87
C ALA A 577 24.30 19.20 19.56
N LEU A 578 24.27 20.18 18.64
CA LEU A 578 23.69 20.00 17.30
C LEU A 578 24.45 18.94 16.49
N VAL A 579 25.78 18.95 16.53
CA VAL A 579 26.61 17.92 15.85
C VAL A 579 26.37 16.53 16.44
N ALA A 580 26.23 16.42 17.76
CA ALA A 580 25.99 15.15 18.43
C ALA A 580 24.69 14.44 17.98
N LEU A 581 23.71 15.18 17.45
CA LEU A 581 22.48 14.62 16.89
C LEU A 581 22.72 13.62 15.75
N GLN A 582 23.83 13.75 15.01
CA GLN A 582 24.20 12.81 13.94
C GLN A 582 24.32 11.37 14.46
N SER A 583 24.82 11.21 15.69
CA SER A 583 25.06 9.92 16.35
C SER A 583 24.01 9.56 17.40
N LYS A 584 23.06 10.46 17.66
CA LYS A 584 22.01 10.26 18.67
C LYS A 584 20.98 9.26 18.14
N THR A 585 20.63 8.28 18.95
CA THR A 585 19.49 7.41 18.70
C THR A 585 18.20 8.14 19.06
N LEU A 586 17.23 8.15 18.15
CA LEU A 586 15.99 8.90 18.30
C LEU A 586 14.80 7.95 18.51
N THR A 587 13.98 8.23 19.53
CA THR A 587 12.78 7.43 19.84
C THR A 587 11.78 7.44 18.67
N GLY A 588 11.58 8.61 18.04
CA GLY A 588 10.75 8.77 16.83
C GLY A 588 11.24 7.98 15.60
N LEU A 589 12.46 7.42 15.67
CA LEU A 589 13.02 6.54 14.65
C LEU A 589 13.27 5.12 15.18
N ASN A 590 12.47 4.66 16.15
CA ASN A 590 12.62 3.34 16.76
C ASN A 590 14.01 3.12 17.40
N ASN A 591 14.55 4.15 18.05
CA ASN A 591 15.87 4.14 18.69
C ASN A 591 17.05 3.91 17.73
N THR A 592 16.92 4.27 16.45
CA THR A 592 18.04 4.30 15.51
C THR A 592 18.59 5.72 15.31
N THR A 593 19.77 5.83 14.71
CA THR A 593 20.30 7.12 14.24
C THR A 593 19.56 7.59 12.97
N LEU A 594 19.73 8.86 12.60
CA LEU A 594 19.18 9.42 11.35
C LEU A 594 19.65 8.63 10.11
N ILE A 595 20.94 8.30 10.05
CA ILE A 595 21.54 7.59 8.90
C ILE A 595 21.07 6.14 8.86
N ASP A 596 20.97 5.48 10.01
CA ASP A 596 20.51 4.09 10.07
C ASP A 596 19.01 3.98 9.76
N ALA A 597 18.19 4.96 10.14
CA ALA A 597 16.79 5.02 9.76
C ALA A 597 16.62 5.10 8.23
N TYR A 598 17.37 5.99 7.56
CA TYR A 598 17.39 6.06 6.10
C TYR A 598 17.83 4.73 5.45
N ARG A 599 18.92 4.14 5.95
CA ARG A 599 19.43 2.85 5.45
C ARG A 599 18.41 1.74 5.62
N LYS A 600 17.67 1.73 6.73
CA LYS A 600 16.60 0.76 6.98
C LYS A 600 15.51 0.89 5.93
N THR A 601 14.99 2.09 5.68
CA THR A 601 13.98 2.30 4.62
C THR A 601 14.48 1.86 3.24
N ALA A 602 15.71 2.20 2.88
CA ALA A 602 16.31 1.76 1.61
C ALA A 602 16.51 0.23 1.54
N THR A 603 16.89 -0.39 2.65
CA THR A 603 17.07 -1.86 2.75
C THR A 603 15.73 -2.58 2.65
N ASP A 604 14.71 -2.10 3.35
CA ASP A 604 13.35 -2.68 3.33
C ASP A 604 12.79 -2.66 1.89
N LEU A 605 13.00 -1.56 1.15
CA LEU A 605 12.65 -1.46 -0.27
C LEU A 605 13.48 -2.42 -1.14
N GLY A 606 14.80 -2.52 -0.92
CA GLY A 606 15.67 -3.46 -1.65
C GLY A 606 15.29 -4.92 -1.41
N VAL A 607 14.90 -5.28 -0.18
CA VAL A 607 14.38 -6.62 0.15
C VAL A 607 13.06 -6.86 -0.56
N ALA A 608 12.13 -5.90 -0.56
CA ALA A 608 10.86 -6.01 -1.29
C ALA A 608 11.08 -6.23 -2.80
N SER A 609 11.99 -5.45 -3.41
CA SER A 609 12.41 -5.58 -4.82
C SER A 609 12.97 -6.98 -5.11
N GLN A 610 13.89 -7.46 -4.28
CA GLN A 610 14.49 -8.79 -4.42
C GLN A 610 13.46 -9.93 -4.26
N VAL A 611 12.53 -9.81 -3.31
CA VAL A 611 11.46 -10.79 -3.10
C VAL A 611 10.50 -10.81 -4.29
N ALA A 612 10.12 -9.65 -4.82
CA ALA A 612 9.28 -9.57 -6.02
C ALA A 612 9.95 -10.21 -7.23
N SER A 613 11.26 -9.97 -7.43
CA SER A 613 12.03 -10.61 -8.51
C SER A 613 12.06 -12.14 -8.35
N GLN A 614 12.30 -12.66 -7.14
CA GLN A 614 12.30 -14.11 -6.91
C GLN A 614 10.92 -14.75 -7.14
N ARG A 615 9.84 -14.04 -6.80
CA ARG A 615 8.47 -14.52 -7.08
C ARG A 615 8.17 -14.53 -8.57
N LEU A 616 8.62 -13.51 -9.30
CA LEU A 616 8.53 -13.47 -10.76
C LEU A 616 9.27 -14.65 -11.39
N ASP A 617 10.54 -14.88 -11.03
CA ASP A 617 11.34 -15.99 -11.56
C ASP A 617 10.65 -17.35 -11.31
N GLY A 618 10.06 -17.51 -10.12
CA GLY A 618 9.31 -18.71 -9.76
C GLY A 618 8.04 -18.92 -10.62
N GLU A 619 7.26 -17.86 -10.83
CA GLU A 619 6.07 -17.92 -11.68
C GLU A 619 6.41 -18.10 -13.17
N GLU A 620 7.52 -17.53 -13.65
CA GLU A 620 8.00 -17.75 -15.03
C GLU A 620 8.32 -19.23 -15.28
N VAL A 621 9.07 -19.86 -14.37
CA VAL A 621 9.40 -21.30 -14.47
C VAL A 621 8.13 -22.15 -14.42
N ARG A 622 7.20 -21.85 -13.52
CA ARG A 622 5.90 -22.54 -13.41
C ARG A 622 5.09 -22.38 -14.71
N HIS A 623 5.04 -21.16 -15.26
CA HIS A 623 4.34 -20.87 -16.50
C HIS A 623 4.93 -21.66 -17.68
N GLU A 624 6.26 -21.66 -17.81
CA GLU A 624 6.98 -22.40 -18.86
C GLU A 624 6.71 -23.90 -18.77
N GLN A 625 6.72 -24.48 -17.57
CA GLN A 625 6.37 -25.90 -17.38
C GLN A 625 4.94 -26.22 -17.83
N LEU A 626 3.98 -25.37 -17.48
CA LEU A 626 2.58 -25.53 -17.90
C LEU A 626 2.41 -25.37 -19.42
N GLN A 627 3.13 -24.42 -20.03
CA GLN A 627 3.16 -24.28 -21.49
C GLN A 627 3.73 -25.53 -22.17
N ASN A 628 4.80 -26.12 -21.62
CA ASN A 628 5.38 -27.36 -22.15
C ASN A 628 4.42 -28.53 -22.05
N PHE A 629 3.71 -28.70 -20.92
CA PHE A 629 2.65 -29.72 -20.81
C PHE A 629 1.52 -29.45 -21.80
N ARG A 630 1.16 -28.18 -22.03
CA ARG A 630 0.11 -27.83 -22.99
C ARG A 630 0.55 -28.17 -24.41
N ALA A 631 1.80 -27.88 -24.76
CA ALA A 631 2.35 -28.24 -26.06
C ALA A 631 2.35 -29.75 -26.31
N GLN A 632 2.54 -30.58 -25.27
CA GLN A 632 2.46 -32.04 -25.38
C GLN A 632 1.04 -32.56 -25.66
N VAL A 633 0.01 -31.92 -25.08
CA VAL A 633 -1.39 -32.37 -25.22
C VAL A 633 -2.08 -31.74 -26.44
N SER A 634 -1.93 -30.42 -26.57
CA SER A 634 -2.67 -29.57 -27.50
C SER A 634 -1.83 -29.04 -28.65
N GLY A 635 -0.50 -29.19 -28.60
CA GLY A 635 0.40 -28.71 -29.63
C GLY A 635 0.27 -29.50 -30.94
N VAL A 636 0.61 -28.84 -32.05
CA VAL A 636 0.66 -29.45 -33.37
C VAL A 636 2.08 -29.96 -33.62
N SER A 637 2.23 -31.27 -33.79
CA SER A 637 3.49 -31.87 -34.23
C SER A 637 3.48 -32.01 -35.76
N LEU A 638 4.40 -31.33 -36.45
CA LEU A 638 4.49 -31.39 -37.91
C LEU A 638 4.76 -32.80 -38.42
N ASP A 639 5.51 -33.60 -37.67
CA ASP A 639 5.81 -34.99 -38.03
C ASP A 639 4.56 -35.87 -37.91
N GLU A 640 3.80 -35.73 -36.81
CA GLU A 640 2.54 -36.45 -36.63
C GLU A 640 1.51 -36.05 -37.69
N GLU A 641 1.38 -34.75 -37.95
CA GLU A 641 0.47 -34.24 -38.98
C GLU A 641 0.90 -34.69 -40.38
N LEU A 642 2.20 -34.76 -40.68
CA LEU A 642 2.69 -35.29 -41.96
C LEU A 642 2.36 -36.78 -42.13
N VAL A 643 2.55 -37.58 -41.08
CA VAL A 643 2.17 -39.01 -41.09
C VAL A 643 0.67 -39.16 -41.27
N ASN A 644 -0.13 -38.36 -40.57
CA ASN A 644 -1.59 -38.33 -40.72
C ASN A 644 -2.00 -37.90 -42.13
N LEU A 645 -1.34 -36.89 -42.70
CA LEU A 645 -1.57 -36.43 -44.07
C LEU A 645 -1.35 -37.56 -45.07
N LEU A 646 -0.22 -38.28 -44.97
CA LEU A 646 0.06 -39.43 -45.82
C LEU A 646 -0.94 -40.58 -45.62
N LYS A 647 -1.34 -40.85 -44.38
CA LYS A 647 -2.35 -41.85 -44.03
C LYS A 647 -3.69 -41.52 -44.71
N TYR A 648 -4.17 -40.29 -44.58
CA TYR A 648 -5.44 -39.85 -45.15
C TYR A 648 -5.38 -39.71 -46.67
N GLN A 649 -4.24 -39.31 -47.26
CA GLN A 649 -4.04 -39.33 -48.71
C GLN A 649 -4.17 -40.73 -49.29
N ARG A 650 -3.50 -41.72 -48.68
CA ARG A 650 -3.61 -43.13 -49.11
C ARG A 650 -5.02 -43.68 -48.92
N ALA A 651 -5.69 -43.32 -47.83
CA ALA A 651 -7.09 -43.71 -47.60
C ALA A 651 -8.02 -43.12 -48.68
N PHE A 652 -7.83 -41.86 -49.04
CA PHE A 652 -8.57 -41.18 -50.12
C PHE A 652 -8.34 -41.83 -51.49
N GLU A 653 -7.08 -42.12 -51.83
CA GLU A 653 -6.73 -42.83 -53.08
C GLU A 653 -7.35 -44.23 -53.13
N ALA A 654 -7.28 -45.00 -52.04
CA ALA A 654 -7.86 -46.34 -51.96
C ALA A 654 -9.39 -46.31 -52.12
N ALA A 655 -10.07 -45.40 -51.43
CA ALA A 655 -11.51 -45.23 -51.54
C ALA A 655 -11.93 -44.80 -52.96
N SER A 656 -11.15 -43.91 -53.59
CA SER A 656 -11.39 -43.47 -54.97
C SER A 656 -11.29 -44.62 -55.97
N ARG A 657 -10.28 -45.49 -55.84
CA ARG A 657 -10.14 -46.69 -56.67
C ARG A 657 -11.28 -47.68 -56.46
N MET A 658 -11.80 -47.83 -55.23
CA MET A 658 -12.98 -48.67 -54.97
C MET A 658 -14.23 -48.14 -55.68
N ILE A 659 -14.42 -46.81 -55.76
CA ILE A 659 -15.53 -46.21 -56.50
C ILE A 659 -15.40 -46.51 -58.01
N VAL A 660 -14.21 -46.36 -58.58
CA VAL A 660 -13.96 -46.67 -60.00
C VAL A 660 -14.22 -48.15 -60.30
N ALA A 661 -13.70 -49.06 -59.46
CA ALA A 661 -13.94 -50.49 -59.63
C ALA A 661 -15.43 -50.86 -59.50
N ALA A 662 -16.16 -50.20 -58.58
CA ALA A 662 -17.60 -50.39 -58.46
C ALA A 662 -18.37 -49.87 -59.68
N ASP A 663 -17.97 -48.73 -60.25
CA ASP A 663 -18.56 -48.19 -61.48
C ASP A 663 -18.32 -49.11 -62.69
N GLU A 664 -17.10 -49.65 -62.82
CA GLU A 664 -16.77 -50.66 -63.85
C GLU A 664 -17.61 -51.93 -63.70
N MET A 665 -17.79 -52.43 -62.46
CA MET A 665 -18.65 -53.59 -62.17
C MET A 665 -20.14 -53.32 -62.46
N MET A 666 -20.62 -52.11 -62.17
CA MET A 666 -21.99 -51.69 -62.48
C MET A 666 -22.19 -51.64 -64.00
N SER A 667 -21.25 -51.06 -64.73
CA SER A 667 -21.25 -50.98 -66.19
C SER A 667 -21.23 -52.37 -66.84
N THR A 668 -20.40 -53.29 -66.35
CA THR A 668 -20.39 -54.68 -66.83
C THR A 668 -21.70 -55.41 -66.54
N LEU A 669 -22.27 -55.27 -65.34
CA LEU A 669 -23.58 -55.85 -65.00
C LEU A 669 -24.73 -55.29 -65.85
N ILE A 670 -24.70 -53.99 -66.16
CA ILE A 670 -25.68 -53.36 -67.06
C ILE A 670 -25.49 -53.86 -68.49
N SER A 671 -24.24 -54.03 -68.95
CA SER A 671 -23.94 -54.55 -70.29
C SER A 671 -24.34 -56.02 -70.48
N LEU A 672 -24.35 -56.81 -69.39
CA LEU A 672 -24.81 -58.21 -69.37
C LEU A 672 -26.35 -58.36 -69.34
N LYS A 673 -27.09 -57.28 -69.05
CA LYS A 673 -28.56 -57.26 -68.98
C LYS A 673 -29.22 -56.78 -70.29
N ARG A 674 -28.44 -56.30 -71.25
CA ARG A 674 -28.86 -56.15 -72.65
C ARG A 674 -28.50 -57.41 -73.41
#